data_AF-A0A0K1EI58-F1
#
_entry.id   AF-A0A0K1EI58-F1
#
_cell.length_a   1.000
_cell.length_b   1.000
_cell.length_c   1.000
_cell.angle_alpha   90.00
_cell.angle_beta   90.00
_cell.angle_gamma   90.00
#
_symmetry.space_group_name_H-M   'P 1'
#
loop_
_entity.id
_entity.type
_entity.pdbx_description
1 polymer ?
#
loop_
_entity_poly.entity_id
_entity_poly.type
_entity_poly.pdbx_seq_one_letter_code
_entity_poly.pdbx_strand_id
1 'polypeptide(L)'
;MAAVSVGGILLGSACSDGDDPLRPPSPSGGNTTTTTGGNNGCTDGAERDCSITIAEHNGVVTCQHGTQTCVGGTWSTCGGGEMRIIRAPKPSEETHEDDGLPRPKSLSMPGICVDNPCDPSCQVFEEDPGPGGITIGSNLPPFPWFTGDINGLDPAIADLGTTEPCSTTEDCQFDQFCEEASPLACAHHPCGTGNLGNTAGSPAVGLFEECSPCVQKVCAQHPECCLTTYQGTCGHDLCLAGPPLKAGCDTCAGNVCATRPGCCEYTCNTTAQCVSLFGAGSECNPVLHTCSCAPGNSCGNPTLGYTCNSSQVCVSNWNATCVTRVTAACSPKTCAVPKWTQACVDAAQSICGLDCDAAPGTCVHSPCYSGDRLTNNCTTGFGSMCAAGSPHAYCCSSYWDDECVRQYQIESGTQCPPKGRCVAYLPDQTNPSCSGVDLTVSVPCDGTVPVCNRGNTAVPAGWTLQVNSYPPNTGSIPSSDPGSILAACSGPTGTPACSLTLTQDLAPGSCIAVPGCDSLPVGSELRVNPNNTIPECFCGNNWSVYQNDACTSPGCIANANVSFIKKLTMFVAVDVSTSMICTGSGCPNPTQWTNNVCPNGTALSTVKGQRWDPLRNALGSFFQDPTSAGINVALRFWPDNDPAICNPSSCAALGSINGCAQPRLFGTLTEQSGAGDPHETALLQALTNQRPCGDTPVRNALDGAVYWATQRKIAHPEEEVIVIFISDGIATHCDPNEWTTMAQIAQTGFHGSGVRTYPIGFGEAQEAFVVQVAQQGGGRGFFFNTTGSTLETSLKSALKSIRGDVQPCDVQVPVALQNNNDPTVTIDDLEIIYTSGGGTDTTLTRVPNAASCVANGWYIDNPANPMFARLCPTTCGTVQSDLGARVQARLTGGCVASFEETVYRQTYQADCPSGSKVQWGFLRWDTTTPSNTSVVFSAKTADTAAGIASATSHVLGTAHANPVNTQVCTMLGPSPECPVNLYTRLGELPDARKDILELTMTMNPSSDLLSAPTIHNWEVTYSCPYSE
;
A
#
# COMPACT_ATOMS: atom_id res chain seq x y z
N MET A 1 15.59 -58.31 28.11
CA MET A 1 16.31 -58.27 29.40
C MET A 1 15.57 -57.28 30.29
N ALA A 2 14.78 -57.80 31.23
CA ALA A 2 15.02 -57.72 32.68
C ALA A 2 14.66 -56.31 33.22
N ALA A 3 13.43 -56.07 33.69
CA ALA A 3 12.85 -56.40 35.01
C ALA A 3 13.35 -55.40 36.09
N VAL A 4 12.51 -54.72 36.89
CA VAL A 4 11.86 -55.16 38.16
C VAL A 4 11.29 -53.86 38.78
N SER A 5 9.96 -53.63 38.89
CA SER A 5 9.04 -53.82 40.06
C SER A 5 9.32 -52.93 41.29
N VAL A 6 8.40 -52.46 42.16
CA VAL A 6 7.23 -53.02 42.91
C VAL A 6 6.49 -51.78 43.49
N GLY A 7 5.15 -51.65 43.61
CA GLY A 7 4.13 -52.43 44.34
C GLY A 7 2.96 -51.47 44.67
N GLY A 8 1.75 -51.84 45.09
CA GLY A 8 1.08 -53.09 45.46
C GLY A 8 -0.34 -52.70 45.95
N ILE A 9 -1.38 -53.50 45.67
CA ILE A 9 -2.04 -54.44 46.63
C ILE A 9 -3.17 -53.76 47.44
N LEU A 10 -4.38 -54.30 47.66
CA LEU A 10 -5.09 -55.53 47.24
C LEU A 10 -6.60 -55.37 47.52
N LEU A 11 -7.38 -56.15 46.76
CA LEU A 11 -8.82 -56.44 46.87
C LEU A 11 -9.14 -57.55 47.90
N GLY A 12 -10.41 -57.68 48.26
CA GLY A 12 -11.05 -58.92 48.75
C GLY A 12 -12.55 -58.73 49.01
N SER A 13 -13.44 -59.18 48.09
CA SER A 13 -14.29 -60.40 48.14
C SER A 13 -15.58 -60.22 48.98
N ALA A 14 -16.80 -60.51 48.50
CA ALA A 14 -17.33 -61.83 48.11
C ALA A 14 -18.64 -61.78 47.26
N CYS A 15 -19.02 -62.95 46.72
CA CYS A 15 -20.00 -63.27 45.67
C CYS A 15 -21.51 -63.19 46.03
N SER A 16 -22.40 -63.07 45.01
CA SER A 16 -23.48 -64.05 44.65
C SER A 16 -24.65 -63.42 43.85
N ASP A 17 -24.92 -63.99 42.68
CA ASP A 17 -26.17 -64.26 41.92
C ASP A 17 -27.35 -63.26 41.81
N GLY A 18 -27.86 -63.12 40.57
CA GLY A 18 -29.30 -63.11 40.29
C GLY A 18 -29.85 -61.93 39.46
N ASP A 19 -30.51 -62.26 38.35
CA ASP A 19 -31.19 -61.40 37.36
C ASP A 19 -32.12 -60.29 37.91
N ASP A 20 -31.99 -59.05 37.38
CA ASP A 20 -33.10 -58.18 36.91
C ASP A 20 -32.53 -56.87 36.28
N PRO A 21 -32.96 -56.38 35.09
CA PRO A 21 -32.45 -55.13 34.52
C PRO A 21 -33.15 -53.91 35.14
N LEU A 22 -32.36 -53.09 35.82
CA LEU A 22 -32.76 -51.83 36.42
C LEU A 22 -33.08 -50.76 35.36
N ARG A 23 -34.38 -50.47 35.26
CA ARG A 23 -35.05 -49.15 35.32
C ARG A 23 -34.14 -47.88 35.36
N PRO A 24 -34.33 -46.90 34.45
CA PRO A 24 -33.83 -45.53 34.61
C PRO A 24 -34.67 -44.69 35.60
N PRO A 25 -34.17 -43.54 36.09
CA PRO A 25 -34.62 -42.91 37.34
C PRO A 25 -35.93 -42.14 37.23
N SER A 26 -36.65 -42.09 38.36
CA SER A 26 -37.85 -41.28 38.57
C SER A 26 -37.50 -39.80 38.76
N PRO A 27 -38.12 -38.85 38.03
CA PRO A 27 -38.02 -37.43 38.35
C PRO A 27 -38.90 -37.11 39.56
N SER A 28 -38.29 -36.55 40.60
CA SER A 28 -38.97 -35.96 41.75
C SER A 28 -39.65 -34.66 41.37
N GLY A 29 -40.98 -34.62 41.45
CA GLY A 29 -41.79 -33.43 41.24
C GLY A 29 -41.58 -32.38 42.35
N GLY A 30 -41.17 -31.18 41.94
CA GLY A 30 -41.38 -29.95 42.68
C GLY A 30 -42.79 -29.43 42.42
N ASN A 31 -43.55 -29.26 43.50
CA ASN A 31 -44.94 -28.87 43.53
C ASN A 31 -45.10 -27.36 43.34
N THR A 32 -45.76 -26.91 42.26
CA THR A 32 -46.40 -25.59 42.20
C THR A 32 -47.84 -25.74 41.75
N THR A 33 -48.73 -25.60 42.74
CA THR A 33 -50.17 -25.46 42.59
C THR A 33 -50.53 -24.12 41.96
N THR A 34 -51.17 -24.15 40.79
CA THR A 34 -52.11 -23.12 40.33
C THR A 34 -53.37 -23.80 39.80
N THR A 35 -54.40 -23.78 40.63
CA THR A 35 -55.78 -24.13 40.31
C THR A 35 -56.48 -22.96 39.63
N THR A 36 -57.06 -23.19 38.44
CA THR A 36 -58.33 -22.67 37.86
C THR A 36 -58.30 -22.99 36.35
N GLY A 37 -59.25 -23.65 35.69
CA GLY A 37 -60.50 -24.28 36.07
C GLY A 37 -61.07 -24.97 34.81
N GLY A 38 -61.22 -26.29 34.87
CA GLY A 38 -61.86 -27.13 33.86
C GLY A 38 -62.08 -28.49 34.49
N ASN A 39 -63.33 -28.94 34.60
CA ASN A 39 -63.74 -30.11 35.36
C ASN A 39 -62.93 -31.38 35.01
N ASN A 40 -62.06 -31.83 35.92
CA ASN A 40 -61.38 -33.13 35.83
C ASN A 40 -62.20 -34.28 36.42
N GLY A 41 -63.42 -34.02 36.91
CA GLY A 41 -64.36 -35.07 37.31
C GLY A 41 -65.15 -35.57 36.10
N CYS A 42 -65.22 -36.88 35.95
CA CYS A 42 -66.00 -37.54 34.89
C CYS A 42 -67.11 -38.41 35.49
N THR A 43 -68.11 -38.75 34.67
CA THR A 43 -69.17 -39.68 35.07
C THR A 43 -68.65 -41.10 34.90
N ASP A 44 -68.74 -41.94 35.93
CA ASP A 44 -68.32 -43.34 35.84
C ASP A 44 -68.94 -44.06 34.64
N GLY A 45 -68.08 -44.69 33.84
CA GLY A 45 -68.43 -45.34 32.58
C GLY A 45 -68.41 -44.42 31.34
N ALA A 46 -68.20 -43.11 31.48
CA ALA A 46 -67.93 -42.25 30.34
C ALA A 46 -66.60 -42.64 29.68
N GLU A 47 -66.55 -42.57 28.35
CA GLU A 47 -65.35 -42.80 27.55
C GLU A 47 -64.94 -41.51 26.85
N ARG A 48 -63.63 -41.29 26.71
CA ARG A 48 -63.08 -40.23 25.88
C ARG A 48 -61.81 -40.70 25.20
N ASP A 49 -61.54 -40.14 24.04
CA ASP A 49 -60.26 -40.33 23.37
C ASP A 49 -59.14 -39.68 24.18
N CYS A 50 -57.97 -40.31 24.14
CA CYS A 50 -56.76 -39.83 24.79
C CYS A 50 -55.57 -40.09 23.89
N SER A 51 -54.56 -39.24 24.02
CA SER A 51 -53.29 -39.44 23.35
C SER A 51 -52.14 -39.01 24.25
N ILE A 52 -51.16 -39.88 24.44
CA ILE A 52 -50.03 -39.68 25.35
C ILE A 52 -48.70 -39.96 24.67
N THR A 53 -47.67 -39.20 25.06
CA THR A 53 -46.27 -39.50 24.70
C THR A 53 -45.75 -40.62 25.58
N ILE A 54 -45.21 -41.67 24.97
CA ILE A 54 -44.71 -42.86 25.68
C ILE A 54 -43.21 -43.10 25.50
N ALA A 55 -42.58 -42.50 24.48
CA ALA A 55 -41.13 -42.52 24.30
C ALA A 55 -40.66 -41.37 23.40
N GLU A 56 -39.42 -40.92 23.60
CA GLU A 56 -38.74 -39.93 22.76
C GLU A 56 -37.28 -40.36 22.56
N HIS A 57 -36.79 -40.34 21.31
CA HIS A 57 -35.39 -40.59 20.98
C HIS A 57 -35.03 -40.00 19.59
N ASN A 58 -33.93 -39.23 19.50
CA ASN A 58 -33.38 -38.68 18.25
C ASN A 58 -34.42 -37.95 17.36
N GLY A 59 -35.27 -37.08 17.94
CA GLY A 59 -36.28 -36.31 17.19
C GLY A 59 -37.49 -37.13 16.73
N VAL A 60 -37.70 -38.31 17.35
CA VAL A 60 -38.86 -39.17 17.09
C VAL A 60 -39.67 -39.30 18.38
N VAL A 61 -40.93 -38.88 18.33
CA VAL A 61 -41.90 -39.00 19.43
C VAL A 61 -42.79 -40.20 19.16
N THR A 62 -42.83 -41.15 20.10
CA THR A 62 -43.77 -42.27 20.04
C THR A 62 -45.02 -41.90 20.83
N CYS A 63 -46.14 -41.86 20.12
CA CYS A 63 -47.44 -41.53 20.66
C CYS A 63 -48.29 -42.79 20.81
N GLN A 64 -49.06 -42.85 21.88
CA GLN A 64 -50.10 -43.85 22.06
C GLN A 64 -51.45 -43.14 22.05
N HIS A 65 -52.28 -43.48 21.07
CA HIS A 65 -53.68 -43.10 21.07
C HIS A 65 -54.49 -44.21 21.75
N GLY A 66 -55.59 -43.87 22.38
CA GLY A 66 -56.47 -44.85 23.01
C GLY A 66 -57.71 -44.20 23.59
N THR A 67 -58.37 -44.92 24.48
CA THR A 67 -59.56 -44.43 25.17
C THR A 67 -59.31 -44.45 26.67
N GLN A 68 -59.71 -43.40 27.37
CA GLN A 68 -59.84 -43.39 28.82
C GLN A 68 -61.29 -43.65 29.19
N THR A 69 -61.49 -44.55 30.15
CA THR A 69 -62.80 -44.77 30.77
C THR A 69 -62.80 -44.17 32.16
N CYS A 70 -63.87 -43.47 32.52
CA CYS A 70 -64.00 -42.91 33.86
C CYS A 70 -64.32 -44.01 34.88
N VAL A 71 -63.49 -44.11 35.94
CA VAL A 71 -63.68 -45.06 37.05
C VAL A 71 -63.42 -44.36 38.37
N GLY A 72 -64.37 -44.42 39.31
CA GLY A 72 -64.32 -43.68 40.57
C GLY A 72 -64.29 -42.15 40.39
N GLY A 73 -64.93 -41.63 39.33
CA GLY A 73 -64.94 -40.19 39.00
C GLY A 73 -63.63 -39.65 38.43
N THR A 74 -62.67 -40.54 38.13
CA THR A 74 -61.34 -40.21 37.59
C THR A 74 -61.11 -40.97 36.28
N TRP A 75 -60.51 -40.32 35.29
CA TRP A 75 -60.17 -40.97 34.02
C TRP A 75 -59.05 -42.02 34.20
N SER A 76 -59.21 -43.20 33.58
CA SER A 76 -58.19 -44.25 33.56
C SER A 76 -56.90 -43.84 32.83
N THR A 77 -55.86 -44.66 32.87
CA THR A 77 -54.74 -44.54 31.92
C THR A 77 -55.23 -44.69 30.49
N CYS A 78 -54.55 -44.04 29.55
CA CYS A 78 -54.85 -44.19 28.12
C CYS A 78 -54.58 -45.64 27.69
N GLY A 79 -55.60 -46.39 27.29
CA GLY A 79 -55.52 -47.85 27.10
C GLY A 79 -55.86 -48.32 25.69
N GLY A 80 -55.17 -49.38 25.25
CA GLY A 80 -55.62 -50.29 24.19
C GLY A 80 -55.61 -49.78 22.74
N GLY A 81 -55.23 -48.54 22.47
CA GLY A 81 -55.21 -48.03 21.09
C GLY A 81 -53.85 -48.14 20.39
N GLU A 82 -53.82 -47.64 19.16
CA GLU A 82 -52.67 -47.79 18.26
C GLU A 82 -51.46 -46.97 18.72
N MET A 83 -50.30 -47.61 18.66
CA MET A 83 -49.00 -46.96 18.85
C MET A 83 -48.60 -46.35 17.51
N ARG A 84 -48.43 -45.03 17.48
CA ARG A 84 -48.02 -44.30 16.28
C ARG A 84 -46.66 -43.64 16.52
N ILE A 85 -45.77 -43.80 15.56
CA ILE A 85 -44.47 -43.13 15.56
C ILE A 85 -44.64 -41.81 14.80
N ILE A 86 -44.54 -40.69 15.50
CA ILE A 86 -44.51 -39.37 14.88
C ILE A 86 -43.03 -38.96 14.75
N ARG A 87 -42.56 -38.77 13.52
CA ARG A 87 -41.23 -38.19 13.28
C ARG A 87 -41.38 -36.69 13.25
N ALA A 88 -40.47 -35.96 13.91
CA ALA A 88 -40.29 -34.55 13.57
C ALA A 88 -39.96 -34.45 12.06
N PRO A 89 -40.47 -33.43 11.35
CA PRO A 89 -40.04 -33.16 9.98
C PRO A 89 -38.52 -33.02 9.97
N LYS A 90 -37.82 -33.90 9.24
CA LYS A 90 -36.40 -33.68 8.92
C LYS A 90 -36.32 -32.85 7.65
N PRO A 91 -35.41 -31.86 7.56
CA PRO A 91 -35.15 -31.17 6.30
C PRO A 91 -34.81 -32.18 5.20
N SER A 92 -35.42 -32.01 4.03
CA SER A 92 -35.21 -32.89 2.90
C SER A 92 -33.99 -32.45 2.10
N GLU A 93 -32.79 -32.78 2.57
CA GLU A 93 -31.61 -33.01 1.72
C GLU A 93 -30.53 -33.78 2.51
N GLU A 94 -29.87 -34.72 1.83
CA GLU A 94 -28.91 -35.65 2.42
C GLU A 94 -27.61 -34.96 2.84
N THR A 95 -26.98 -35.52 3.88
CA THR A 95 -25.64 -35.25 4.43
C THR A 95 -25.47 -33.97 5.25
N HIS A 96 -25.55 -34.09 6.57
CA HIS A 96 -24.42 -33.95 7.50
C HIS A 96 -24.91 -34.30 8.92
N GLU A 97 -24.28 -35.30 9.55
CA GLU A 97 -24.42 -35.55 10.98
C GLU A 97 -23.61 -34.46 11.72
N ASP A 98 -24.28 -33.70 12.60
CA ASP A 98 -23.73 -32.86 13.68
C ASP A 98 -23.37 -31.38 13.43
N ASP A 99 -24.18 -30.63 12.66
CA ASP A 99 -23.97 -29.18 12.39
C ASP A 99 -24.80 -28.20 13.27
N GLY A 100 -25.33 -28.63 14.43
CA GLY A 100 -25.98 -27.69 15.35
C GLY A 100 -27.31 -27.05 14.88
N LEU A 101 -27.97 -27.62 13.87
CA LEU A 101 -29.28 -27.18 13.34
C LEU A 101 -30.48 -27.67 14.20
N PRO A 102 -31.65 -26.98 14.12
CA PRO A 102 -32.62 -26.82 15.22
C PRO A 102 -33.36 -28.08 15.69
N ARG A 103 -33.80 -28.04 16.95
CA ARG A 103 -34.69 -29.03 17.57
C ARG A 103 -36.06 -28.38 17.83
N PRO A 104 -37.18 -28.97 17.39
CA PRO A 104 -38.52 -28.50 17.76
C PRO A 104 -38.69 -28.49 19.29
N LYS A 105 -39.25 -27.42 19.87
CA LYS A 105 -39.51 -27.29 21.32
C LYS A 105 -40.79 -27.99 21.79
N SER A 106 -41.47 -28.75 20.92
CA SER A 106 -42.78 -29.38 21.21
C SER A 106 -42.75 -30.56 22.20
N LEU A 107 -41.75 -30.67 23.07
CA LEU A 107 -41.56 -31.76 24.04
C LEU A 107 -41.88 -31.33 25.48
N SER A 108 -43.01 -30.64 25.68
CA SER A 108 -43.51 -30.36 27.03
C SER A 108 -44.41 -31.51 27.54
N MET A 109 -44.50 -31.67 28.87
CA MET A 109 -45.40 -32.66 29.49
C MET A 109 -46.87 -32.33 29.13
N PRO A 110 -47.68 -33.29 28.65
CA PRO A 110 -48.99 -33.02 28.07
C PRO A 110 -49.99 -32.45 29.08
N GLY A 111 -50.56 -31.29 28.76
CA GLY A 111 -51.77 -30.73 29.37
C GLY A 111 -53.05 -31.05 28.57
N ILE A 112 -54.22 -30.59 29.02
CA ILE A 112 -55.47 -30.64 28.24
C ILE A 112 -55.31 -29.69 27.05
N CYS A 113 -55.21 -30.24 25.83
CA CYS A 113 -55.12 -29.58 24.51
C CYS A 113 -54.59 -28.14 24.46
N VAL A 114 -53.37 -27.92 24.93
CA VAL A 114 -52.68 -26.64 24.71
C VAL A 114 -51.40 -26.81 23.90
N ASP A 115 -50.65 -27.90 24.04
CA ASP A 115 -49.44 -28.19 23.24
C ASP A 115 -49.14 -29.71 23.23
N ASN A 116 -50.07 -30.54 22.75
CA ASN A 116 -49.89 -32.01 22.80
C ASN A 116 -49.55 -32.58 21.41
N PRO A 117 -48.27 -32.89 21.12
CA PRO A 117 -47.86 -33.43 19.81
C PRO A 117 -48.47 -34.81 19.51
N CYS A 118 -48.96 -35.51 20.55
CA CYS A 118 -49.66 -36.77 20.40
C CYS A 118 -51.16 -36.61 20.23
N ASP A 119 -51.77 -35.45 20.46
CA ASP A 119 -53.21 -35.25 20.28
C ASP A 119 -53.52 -34.73 18.86
N PRO A 120 -54.19 -35.50 17.99
CA PRO A 120 -54.48 -35.09 16.62
C PRO A 120 -55.44 -33.88 16.50
N SER A 121 -56.04 -33.44 17.61
CA SER A 121 -56.96 -32.30 17.62
C SER A 121 -56.28 -30.95 17.90
N CYS A 122 -55.01 -30.92 18.37
CA CYS A 122 -54.34 -29.70 18.81
C CYS A 122 -52.80 -29.75 18.70
N GLN A 123 -52.28 -30.09 17.51
CA GLN A 123 -50.84 -30.21 17.29
C GLN A 123 -50.18 -28.84 17.03
N VAL A 124 -49.05 -28.61 17.69
CA VAL A 124 -48.25 -27.37 17.65
C VAL A 124 -46.80 -27.70 17.30
N PHE A 125 -46.24 -26.96 16.34
CA PHE A 125 -44.83 -27.00 15.98
C PHE A 125 -44.19 -25.66 16.33
N GLU A 126 -43.46 -25.60 17.43
CA GLU A 126 -42.63 -24.44 17.82
C GLU A 126 -41.19 -24.67 17.38
N GLU A 127 -40.69 -23.80 16.50
CA GLU A 127 -39.34 -23.85 15.95
C GLU A 127 -38.47 -22.78 16.61
N ASP A 128 -37.41 -23.20 17.31
CA ASP A 128 -36.42 -22.32 17.92
C ASP A 128 -35.07 -22.51 17.20
N PRO A 129 -34.66 -21.59 16.31
CA PRO A 129 -33.38 -21.64 15.60
C PRO A 129 -32.15 -21.49 16.50
N GLY A 130 -32.31 -21.26 17.81
CA GLY A 130 -31.22 -21.09 18.77
C GLY A 130 -30.88 -19.62 19.05
N PRO A 131 -29.90 -19.34 19.94
CA PRO A 131 -29.67 -17.99 20.50
C PRO A 131 -29.23 -16.93 19.48
N GLY A 132 -28.86 -17.32 18.26
CA GLY A 132 -28.49 -16.40 17.18
C GLY A 132 -29.61 -16.07 16.18
N GLY A 133 -30.72 -16.81 16.19
CA GLY A 133 -31.78 -16.67 15.17
C GLY A 133 -31.34 -17.07 13.74
N ILE A 134 -32.26 -17.00 12.79
CA ILE A 134 -31.96 -17.08 11.35
C ILE A 134 -31.81 -15.64 10.83
N THR A 135 -30.71 -15.34 10.17
CA THR A 135 -30.44 -14.02 9.56
C THR A 135 -29.98 -14.18 8.11
N ILE A 136 -30.02 -13.09 7.34
CA ILE A 136 -29.39 -13.02 6.02
C ILE A 136 -27.88 -13.19 6.17
N GLY A 137 -27.28 -14.06 5.36
CA GLY A 137 -25.84 -14.10 5.18
C GLY A 137 -25.41 -12.84 4.42
N SER A 138 -24.57 -12.01 5.03
CA SER A 138 -23.95 -10.89 4.32
C SER A 138 -22.97 -11.43 3.28
N ASN A 139 -22.95 -10.81 2.09
CA ASN A 139 -21.71 -10.75 1.32
C ASN A 139 -20.79 -9.81 2.12
N LEU A 140 -20.16 -10.33 3.17
CA LEU A 140 -19.10 -9.58 3.81
C LEU A 140 -18.09 -9.28 2.70
N PRO A 141 -17.57 -8.04 2.57
CA PRO A 141 -16.24 -7.91 2.01
C PRO A 141 -15.36 -8.93 2.76
N PRO A 142 -14.38 -9.59 2.14
CA PRO A 142 -13.67 -10.74 2.73
C PRO A 142 -12.94 -10.47 4.05
N PHE A 143 -13.06 -9.26 4.63
CA PHE A 143 -12.29 -8.75 5.75
C PHE A 143 -13.22 -8.33 6.91
N PRO A 144 -12.94 -8.75 8.16
CA PRO A 144 -13.84 -8.55 9.32
C PRO A 144 -13.68 -7.18 10.03
N TRP A 145 -12.93 -6.23 9.46
CA TRP A 145 -12.59 -4.95 10.10
C TRP A 145 -12.73 -3.78 9.13
N PHE A 146 -12.77 -2.55 9.67
CA PHE A 146 -12.98 -1.32 8.92
C PHE A 146 -11.95 -0.24 9.29
N THR A 147 -11.74 0.73 8.39
CA THR A 147 -10.82 1.86 8.59
C THR A 147 -11.34 3.13 7.93
N GLY A 148 -10.81 4.28 8.35
CA GLY A 148 -11.04 5.56 7.73
C GLY A 148 -10.27 5.71 6.42
N ASP A 149 -10.70 6.66 5.59
CA ASP A 149 -10.01 6.97 4.35
C ASP A 149 -8.88 7.98 4.60
N ILE A 150 -7.63 7.57 4.37
CA ILE A 150 -6.45 8.47 4.42
C ILE A 150 -6.60 9.64 3.45
N ASN A 151 -7.31 9.41 2.35
CA ASN A 151 -7.58 10.40 1.33
C ASN A 151 -8.63 11.43 1.79
N GLY A 152 -9.41 11.10 2.82
CA GLY A 152 -10.34 12.03 3.48
C GLY A 152 -9.62 13.04 4.39
N LEU A 153 -8.37 12.77 4.78
CA LEU A 153 -7.59 13.69 5.62
C LEU A 153 -7.22 14.97 4.86
N ASP A 154 -7.04 16.05 5.62
CA ASP A 154 -6.41 17.27 5.09
C ASP A 154 -5.00 16.91 4.54
N PRO A 155 -4.59 17.39 3.35
CA PRO A 155 -3.29 17.05 2.78
C PRO A 155 -2.12 17.37 3.70
N ALA A 156 -2.18 18.48 4.44
CA ALA A 156 -1.12 18.84 5.38
C ALA A 156 -1.07 17.89 6.59
N ILE A 157 -2.17 17.18 6.89
CA ILE A 157 -2.25 16.16 7.93
C ILE A 157 -1.74 14.81 7.39
N ALA A 158 -2.14 14.42 6.18
CA ALA A 158 -1.65 13.20 5.54
C ALA A 158 -0.11 13.26 5.32
N ASP A 159 0.41 14.42 4.90
CA ASP A 159 1.85 14.64 4.70
C ASP A 159 2.69 14.51 5.99
N LEU A 160 2.08 14.59 7.18
CA LEU A 160 2.82 14.38 8.46
C LEU A 160 3.27 12.93 8.64
N GLY A 161 2.52 11.97 8.10
CA GLY A 161 2.80 10.54 8.24
C GLY A 161 3.16 9.83 6.94
N THR A 162 3.12 10.52 5.81
CA THR A 162 3.44 9.95 4.49
C THR A 162 4.58 10.75 3.85
N THR A 163 5.82 10.26 3.99
CA THR A 163 7.03 10.86 3.41
C THR A 163 7.44 10.09 2.16
N GLU A 164 7.24 10.69 0.98
CA GLU A 164 7.69 10.13 -0.30
C GLU A 164 8.77 11.00 -0.97
N PRO A 165 9.86 10.40 -1.50
CA PRO A 165 10.12 8.96 -1.56
C PRO A 165 10.49 8.36 -0.19
N CYS A 166 9.76 7.34 0.24
CA CYS A 166 10.02 6.65 1.49
C CYS A 166 11.27 5.78 1.38
N SER A 167 11.96 5.60 2.51
CA SER A 167 13.20 4.85 2.62
C SER A 167 13.17 3.79 3.73
N THR A 168 12.23 3.93 4.66
CA THR A 168 11.98 3.02 5.78
C THR A 168 10.48 2.92 6.05
N THR A 169 10.03 1.90 6.78
CA THR A 169 8.59 1.76 7.10
C THR A 169 8.02 2.94 7.90
N GLU A 170 8.84 3.67 8.66
CA GLU A 170 8.42 4.80 9.48
C GLU A 170 8.19 6.08 8.66
N ASP A 171 8.60 6.11 7.39
CA ASP A 171 8.19 7.16 6.45
C ASP A 171 6.71 6.98 6.02
N CYS A 172 6.10 5.82 6.31
CA CYS A 172 4.76 5.44 5.86
C CYS A 172 3.89 5.01 7.05
N GLN A 173 3.27 5.99 7.71
CA GLN A 173 2.35 5.80 8.84
C GLN A 173 0.94 5.47 8.35
N PHE A 174 -0.07 5.49 9.23
CA PHE A 174 -1.46 5.21 8.86
C PHE A 174 -1.71 3.78 8.37
N ASP A 175 -0.98 2.79 8.92
CA ASP A 175 -1.02 1.40 8.48
C ASP A 175 -0.60 1.22 7.00
N GLN A 176 0.40 2.00 6.60
CA GLN A 176 1.10 1.87 5.34
C GLN A 176 2.48 1.22 5.56
N PHE A 177 3.09 0.78 4.47
CA PHE A 177 4.48 0.37 4.41
C PHE A 177 5.16 1.04 3.23
N CYS A 178 6.49 1.06 3.29
CA CYS A 178 7.29 1.60 2.21
C CYS A 178 7.50 0.54 1.13
N GLU A 179 6.74 0.64 0.04
CA GLU A 179 6.93 -0.17 -1.15
C GLU A 179 8.16 0.31 -1.92
N GLU A 180 9.05 -0.63 -2.25
CA GLU A 180 10.23 -0.41 -3.08
C GLU A 180 11.08 0.77 -2.57
N ALA A 181 11.42 0.71 -1.28
CA ALA A 181 12.10 1.77 -0.55
C ALA A 181 13.26 2.37 -1.34
N SER A 182 13.30 3.70 -1.43
CA SER A 182 14.31 4.39 -2.21
C SER A 182 15.70 4.14 -1.62
N PRO A 183 16.60 3.44 -2.32
CA PRO A 183 17.99 3.32 -1.90
C PRO A 183 18.61 4.68 -2.20
N LEU A 184 18.57 5.58 -1.22
CA LEU A 184 19.15 6.90 -1.36
C LEU A 184 20.64 6.74 -1.72
N ALA A 185 21.07 7.17 -2.91
CA ALA A 185 22.49 7.28 -3.35
C ALA A 185 23.46 6.12 -3.01
N CYS A 186 22.96 4.93 -2.64
CA CYS A 186 23.78 3.83 -2.18
C CYS A 186 24.50 3.20 -3.38
N ALA A 187 25.75 2.79 -3.17
CA ALA A 187 26.55 2.16 -4.22
C ALA A 187 25.84 0.94 -4.83
N HIS A 188 25.06 0.22 -3.99
CA HIS A 188 24.13 -0.82 -4.40
C HIS A 188 22.91 -0.81 -3.45
N HIS A 189 21.85 -1.53 -3.82
CA HIS A 189 20.65 -1.67 -2.98
C HIS A 189 21.01 -2.30 -1.61
N PRO A 190 20.46 -1.84 -0.47
CA PRO A 190 20.67 -2.47 0.85
C PRO A 190 20.24 -3.94 0.93
N CYS A 191 19.35 -4.36 0.03
CA CYS A 191 18.95 -5.77 -0.14
C CYS A 191 19.94 -6.62 -0.95
N GLY A 192 20.97 -6.01 -1.52
CA GLY A 192 22.05 -6.70 -2.23
C GLY A 192 23.32 -6.72 -1.39
N THR A 193 24.18 -7.74 -1.59
CA THR A 193 25.48 -7.82 -0.89
C THR A 193 26.59 -7.02 -1.59
N GLY A 194 26.25 -6.30 -2.67
CA GLY A 194 27.13 -5.30 -3.25
C GLY A 194 28.27 -5.86 -4.07
N ASN A 195 28.00 -6.86 -4.91
CA ASN A 195 29.02 -7.42 -5.80
C ASN A 195 29.24 -6.52 -7.03
N LEU A 196 29.74 -5.31 -6.82
CA LEU A 196 30.15 -4.42 -7.89
C LEU A 196 31.56 -4.81 -8.37
N GLY A 197 31.63 -5.52 -9.50
CA GLY A 197 32.85 -5.64 -10.31
C GLY A 197 33.48 -7.04 -10.41
N ASN A 198 33.33 -7.64 -11.59
CA ASN A 198 34.36 -8.33 -12.38
C ASN A 198 35.61 -8.92 -11.69
N THR A 199 35.44 -9.92 -10.83
CA THR A 199 36.28 -11.14 -10.77
C THR A 199 35.69 -12.07 -9.71
N ALA A 200 35.79 -13.38 -9.90
CA ALA A 200 35.59 -14.33 -8.80
C ALA A 200 36.59 -13.96 -7.68
N GLY A 201 36.11 -13.25 -6.65
CA GLY A 201 36.93 -12.71 -5.56
C GLY A 201 36.88 -11.19 -5.31
N SER A 202 36.07 -10.39 -6.00
CA SER A 202 35.90 -8.98 -5.63
C SER A 202 35.16 -8.86 -4.28
N PRO A 203 35.67 -8.12 -3.29
CA PRO A 203 35.06 -8.07 -1.96
C PRO A 203 33.79 -7.22 -1.96
N ALA A 204 32.70 -7.74 -1.37
CA ALA A 204 31.54 -6.95 -0.94
C ALA A 204 32.04 -5.70 -0.21
N VAL A 205 31.69 -4.51 -0.70
CA VAL A 205 32.05 -3.24 -0.07
C VAL A 205 30.88 -2.80 0.80
N GLY A 206 31.14 -2.28 1.99
CA GLY A 206 30.09 -1.69 2.83
C GLY A 206 29.40 -0.50 2.16
N LEU A 207 28.22 -0.13 2.64
CA LEU A 207 27.51 1.07 2.23
C LEU A 207 27.91 2.26 3.10
N PHE A 208 27.92 3.47 2.56
CA PHE A 208 28.14 4.68 3.36
C PHE A 208 26.94 4.93 4.27
N GLU A 209 27.17 5.28 5.53
CA GLU A 209 26.08 5.55 6.48
C GLU A 209 25.13 6.61 5.93
N GLU A 210 25.67 7.66 5.32
CA GLU A 210 24.92 8.74 4.71
C GLU A 210 24.17 8.36 3.43
N CYS A 211 24.35 7.13 2.92
CA CYS A 211 23.70 6.77 1.67
C CYS A 211 22.19 6.76 1.84
N SER A 212 21.63 5.96 2.76
CA SER A 212 20.20 6.01 3.08
C SER A 212 19.90 5.98 4.57
N PRO A 213 18.74 6.49 5.02
CA PRO A 213 18.36 6.42 6.42
C PRO A 213 18.27 4.99 6.95
N CYS A 214 17.84 4.05 6.09
CA CYS A 214 17.93 2.63 6.43
C CYS A 214 19.38 2.22 6.71
N VAL A 215 20.31 2.58 5.82
CA VAL A 215 21.73 2.29 6.04
C VAL A 215 22.22 2.97 7.31
N GLN A 216 21.87 4.23 7.61
CA GLN A 216 22.20 4.89 8.89
C GLN A 216 21.77 4.06 10.10
N LYS A 217 20.53 3.54 10.10
CA LYS A 217 20.04 2.66 11.19
C LYS A 217 20.85 1.37 11.28
N VAL A 218 21.13 0.73 10.15
CA VAL A 218 21.97 -0.48 10.10
C VAL A 218 23.36 -0.15 10.62
N CYS A 219 24.00 0.94 10.20
CA CYS A 219 25.34 1.34 10.65
C CYS A 219 25.39 1.66 12.14
N ALA A 220 24.33 2.25 12.69
CA ALA A 220 24.25 2.56 14.11
C ALA A 220 24.28 1.29 14.98
N GLN A 221 23.70 0.19 14.50
CA GLN A 221 23.68 -1.10 15.21
C GLN A 221 24.80 -2.07 14.76
N HIS A 222 25.20 -1.98 13.50
CA HIS A 222 26.16 -2.82 12.79
C HIS A 222 27.22 -1.98 12.06
N PRO A 223 28.15 -1.33 12.78
CA PRO A 223 29.20 -0.52 12.17
C PRO A 223 30.08 -1.31 11.17
N GLU A 224 30.15 -2.64 11.30
CA GLU A 224 30.87 -3.53 10.39
C GLU A 224 30.27 -3.60 8.96
N CYS A 225 29.01 -3.19 8.80
CA CYS A 225 28.35 -3.12 7.50
C CYS A 225 28.75 -1.88 6.71
N CYS A 226 29.24 -0.84 7.38
CA CYS A 226 29.23 0.50 6.80
C CYS A 226 30.60 1.13 6.63
N LEU A 227 30.77 1.76 5.46
CA LEU A 227 31.87 2.68 5.24
C LEU A 227 31.58 3.97 6.00
N THR A 228 32.55 4.41 6.78
CA THR A 228 32.53 5.75 7.38
C THR A 228 33.09 6.75 6.37
N THR A 229 32.49 7.93 6.24
CA THR A 229 33.04 9.00 5.39
C THR A 229 34.46 9.34 5.83
N TYR A 230 35.41 9.31 4.89
CA TYR A 230 36.80 9.63 5.19
C TYR A 230 36.97 11.14 5.42
N GLN A 231 37.25 11.53 6.65
CA GLN A 231 37.41 12.94 7.08
C GLN A 231 38.83 13.50 6.86
N GLY A 232 39.67 12.85 6.05
CA GLY A 232 41.06 13.27 5.83
C GLY A 232 41.25 14.16 4.60
N THR A 233 42.44 14.76 4.45
CA THR A 233 42.73 15.67 3.32
C THR A 233 43.13 14.97 2.02
N CYS A 234 43.10 13.63 2.01
CA CYS A 234 43.31 12.82 0.80
C CYS A 234 42.05 12.79 -0.06
N GLY A 235 42.21 12.66 -1.39
CA GLY A 235 41.09 12.61 -2.33
C GLY A 235 40.13 11.43 -2.10
N HIS A 236 40.57 10.37 -1.41
CA HIS A 236 39.73 9.27 -0.91
C HIS A 236 40.42 8.55 0.27
N ASP A 237 39.74 7.60 0.90
CA ASP A 237 40.32 6.77 1.98
C ASP A 237 41.49 5.92 1.44
N LEU A 238 42.59 5.91 2.18
CA LEU A 238 43.79 5.07 1.96
C LEU A 238 43.49 3.57 1.78
N CYS A 239 42.38 3.08 2.33
CA CYS A 239 41.95 1.69 2.28
C CYS A 239 41.05 1.35 1.09
N LEU A 240 40.66 2.34 0.29
CA LEU A 240 39.90 2.14 -0.95
C LEU A 240 40.81 2.34 -2.15
N ALA A 241 40.64 1.51 -3.18
CA ALA A 241 41.35 1.69 -4.45
C ALA A 241 40.73 2.85 -5.24
N GLY A 242 41.54 3.63 -5.95
CA GLY A 242 41.06 4.82 -6.64
C GLY A 242 42.13 5.58 -7.42
N PRO A 243 41.82 6.84 -7.80
CA PRO A 243 42.79 7.77 -8.35
C PRO A 243 44.05 7.87 -7.47
N PRO A 244 45.20 8.25 -8.02
CA PRO A 244 46.40 8.41 -7.21
C PRO A 244 46.19 9.45 -6.10
N LEU A 245 46.67 9.18 -4.88
CA LEU A 245 46.56 10.13 -3.77
C LEU A 245 47.68 11.17 -3.80
N LYS A 246 47.38 12.40 -3.39
CA LYS A 246 48.39 13.45 -3.27
C LYS A 246 49.39 13.14 -2.16
N ALA A 247 50.68 13.15 -2.47
CA ALA A 247 51.72 12.97 -1.45
C ALA A 247 51.59 14.04 -0.34
N GLY A 248 51.50 13.58 0.91
CA GLY A 248 51.35 14.46 2.09
C GLY A 248 49.90 14.85 2.43
N CYS A 249 48.90 14.33 1.73
CA CYS A 249 47.49 14.47 2.13
C CYS A 249 47.15 13.76 3.46
N ASP A 250 47.98 12.78 3.82
CA ASP A 250 48.02 12.16 5.13
C ASP A 250 49.45 11.67 5.37
N THR A 251 49.86 11.60 6.64
CA THR A 251 51.21 11.14 7.00
C THR A 251 51.44 9.69 6.55
N CYS A 252 50.41 8.84 6.64
CA CYS A 252 50.37 7.48 6.11
C CYS A 252 50.49 7.46 4.58
N ALA A 253 49.70 8.29 3.89
CA ALA A 253 49.76 8.40 2.43
C ALA A 253 51.19 8.70 2.00
N GLY A 254 51.83 9.69 2.64
CA GLY A 254 53.22 10.06 2.40
C GLY A 254 54.21 8.89 2.59
N ASN A 255 54.05 8.08 3.63
CA ASN A 255 54.89 6.91 3.87
C ASN A 255 54.71 5.82 2.80
N VAL A 256 53.48 5.61 2.33
CA VAL A 256 53.20 4.70 1.22
C VAL A 256 53.79 5.25 -0.07
N CYS A 257 53.60 6.54 -0.38
CA CYS A 257 54.17 7.20 -1.56
C CYS A 257 55.70 7.14 -1.59
N ALA A 258 56.36 7.29 -0.43
CA ALA A 258 57.82 7.24 -0.33
C ALA A 258 58.39 5.86 -0.66
N THR A 259 57.63 4.79 -0.40
CA THR A 259 58.06 3.40 -0.67
C THR A 259 57.53 2.85 -1.99
N ARG A 260 56.38 3.35 -2.47
CA ARG A 260 55.82 3.08 -3.79
C ARG A 260 55.30 4.38 -4.41
N PRO A 261 56.17 5.09 -5.15
CA PRO A 261 55.79 6.33 -5.82
C PRO A 261 54.62 6.19 -6.80
N GLY A 262 54.35 4.97 -7.32
CA GLY A 262 53.23 4.71 -8.24
C GLY A 262 51.83 4.68 -7.63
N CYS A 263 51.74 4.75 -6.31
CA CYS A 263 50.47 4.92 -5.62
C CYS A 263 49.97 6.37 -5.67
N CYS A 264 50.85 7.34 -5.93
CA CYS A 264 50.58 8.74 -5.64
C CYS A 264 50.74 9.63 -6.86
N GLU A 265 50.10 10.80 -6.80
CA GLU A 265 50.24 11.80 -7.84
C GLU A 265 51.71 12.21 -7.94
N TYR A 266 52.16 12.38 -9.18
CA TYR A 266 53.49 12.83 -9.46
C TYR A 266 53.45 13.96 -10.48
N THR A 267 54.43 14.85 -10.39
CA THR A 267 54.72 15.83 -11.42
C THR A 267 56.21 15.80 -11.72
N CYS A 268 56.57 16.14 -12.95
CA CYS A 268 57.96 16.28 -13.35
C CYS A 268 58.24 17.73 -13.79
N ASN A 269 59.41 18.20 -13.44
CA ASN A 269 60.00 19.46 -13.92
C ASN A 269 61.29 19.22 -14.70
N THR A 270 61.87 18.03 -14.56
CA THR A 270 63.12 17.64 -15.23
C THR A 270 63.03 16.19 -15.68
N THR A 271 63.67 15.88 -16.81
CA THR A 271 63.83 14.50 -17.27
C THR A 271 64.53 13.62 -16.23
N ALA A 272 65.43 14.17 -15.42
CA ALA A 272 66.07 13.44 -14.33
C ALA A 272 65.08 12.91 -13.28
N GLN A 273 63.99 13.64 -13.00
CA GLN A 273 62.92 13.17 -12.10
C GLN A 273 62.17 11.99 -12.73
N CYS A 274 61.84 12.07 -14.02
CA CYS A 274 61.21 10.95 -14.73
C CYS A 274 62.12 9.72 -14.78
N VAL A 275 63.41 9.91 -15.04
CA VAL A 275 64.38 8.80 -15.04
C VAL A 275 64.53 8.19 -13.64
N SER A 276 64.48 9.01 -12.60
CA SER A 276 64.54 8.53 -11.21
C SER A 276 63.28 7.76 -10.79
N LEU A 277 62.10 8.15 -11.29
CA LEU A 277 60.81 7.54 -10.93
C LEU A 277 60.48 6.32 -11.82
N PHE A 278 60.80 6.39 -13.12
CA PHE A 278 60.33 5.48 -14.17
C PHE A 278 61.46 4.79 -14.95
N GLY A 279 62.72 5.05 -14.60
CA GLY A 279 63.88 4.39 -15.21
C GLY A 279 64.39 5.06 -16.49
N ALA A 280 65.49 4.50 -17.01
CA ALA A 280 66.19 5.06 -18.15
C ALA A 280 65.31 5.06 -19.42
N GLY A 281 65.24 6.20 -20.10
CA GLY A 281 64.44 6.38 -21.32
C GLY A 281 63.11 7.09 -21.12
N SER A 282 62.69 7.36 -19.88
CA SER A 282 61.54 8.23 -19.59
C SER A 282 61.92 9.70 -19.65
N GLU A 283 61.10 10.50 -20.33
CA GLU A 283 61.29 11.94 -20.51
C GLU A 283 60.18 12.74 -19.84
N CYS A 284 60.52 13.91 -19.30
CA CYS A 284 59.53 14.81 -18.74
C CYS A 284 58.96 15.71 -19.83
N ASN A 285 57.63 15.72 -19.98
CA ASN A 285 56.97 16.72 -20.79
C ASN A 285 56.89 18.04 -19.99
N PRO A 286 57.56 19.12 -20.43
CA PRO A 286 57.64 20.36 -19.67
C PRO A 286 56.35 21.19 -19.71
N VAL A 287 55.39 20.84 -20.57
CA VAL A 287 54.08 21.52 -20.68
C VAL A 287 53.02 20.77 -19.88
N LEU A 288 53.04 19.45 -19.92
CA LEU A 288 52.05 18.59 -19.26
C LEU A 288 52.51 18.12 -17.88
N HIS A 289 53.78 18.32 -17.53
CA HIS A 289 54.41 17.84 -16.28
C HIS A 289 54.29 16.32 -16.05
N THR A 290 54.19 15.54 -17.13
CA THR A 290 54.05 14.07 -17.12
C THR A 290 55.29 13.38 -17.67
N CYS A 291 55.50 12.11 -17.26
CA CYS A 291 56.62 11.30 -17.72
C CYS A 291 56.21 10.34 -18.84
N SER A 292 57.00 10.28 -19.91
CA SER A 292 56.79 9.34 -21.02
C SER A 292 57.23 7.91 -20.67
N CYS A 293 56.60 6.93 -21.33
CA CYS A 293 57.00 5.53 -21.23
C CYS A 293 58.38 5.29 -21.87
N ALA A 294 59.15 4.38 -21.28
CA ALA A 294 60.41 3.92 -21.86
C ALA A 294 60.17 3.01 -23.08
N PRO A 295 61.18 2.77 -23.94
CA PRO A 295 61.08 1.86 -25.07
C PRO A 295 60.56 0.48 -24.66
N GLY A 296 59.43 0.06 -25.23
CA GLY A 296 58.73 -1.20 -24.88
C GLY A 296 57.44 -1.04 -24.06
N ASN A 297 56.84 0.16 -24.02
CA ASN A 297 55.60 0.46 -23.29
C ASN A 297 55.67 0.15 -21.79
N SER A 298 56.84 0.31 -21.17
CA SER A 298 57.03 0.05 -19.75
C SER A 298 57.33 1.34 -18.99
N CYS A 299 56.73 1.47 -17.82
CA CYS A 299 56.95 2.56 -16.88
C CYS A 299 57.83 2.07 -15.73
N GLY A 300 59.10 1.83 -16.05
CA GLY A 300 60.10 1.37 -15.08
C GLY A 300 59.80 0.00 -14.50
N ASN A 301 60.14 -0.17 -13.22
CA ASN A 301 59.97 -1.43 -12.51
C ASN A 301 58.47 -1.76 -12.33
N PRO A 302 57.94 -2.84 -12.93
CA PRO A 302 56.51 -3.18 -12.87
C PRO A 302 56.02 -3.46 -11.44
N THR A 303 56.92 -3.70 -10.48
CA THR A 303 56.56 -3.86 -9.07
C THR A 303 56.29 -2.52 -8.34
N LEU A 304 56.48 -1.36 -8.98
CA LEU A 304 56.20 -0.05 -8.40
C LEU A 304 54.78 0.47 -8.70
N GLY A 305 54.02 -0.23 -9.54
CA GLY A 305 52.57 0.02 -9.74
C GLY A 305 52.20 0.96 -10.89
N TYR A 306 53.17 1.47 -11.64
CA TYR A 306 52.91 2.36 -12.78
C TYR A 306 52.50 1.59 -14.04
N THR A 307 51.56 2.16 -14.81
CA THR A 307 51.15 1.61 -16.11
C THR A 307 51.38 2.62 -17.22
N CYS A 308 51.68 2.12 -18.43
CA CYS A 308 51.78 2.96 -19.62
C CYS A 308 50.41 3.03 -20.29
N ASN A 309 49.82 4.21 -20.37
CA ASN A 309 48.53 4.37 -21.05
C ASN A 309 48.69 4.39 -22.58
N SER A 310 47.57 4.40 -23.31
CA SER A 310 47.53 4.44 -24.77
C SER A 310 48.20 5.68 -25.37
N SER A 311 48.38 6.75 -24.59
CA SER A 311 49.08 7.98 -24.97
C SER A 311 50.59 7.96 -24.67
N GLN A 312 51.15 6.80 -24.30
CA GLN A 312 52.56 6.63 -23.91
C GLN A 312 52.99 7.48 -22.71
N VAL A 313 52.07 7.70 -21.78
CA VAL A 313 52.34 8.38 -20.51
C VAL A 313 52.28 7.38 -19.38
N CYS A 314 53.22 7.49 -18.45
CA CYS A 314 53.19 6.72 -17.22
C CYS A 314 52.11 7.25 -16.28
N VAL A 315 51.20 6.41 -15.85
CA VAL A 315 50.12 6.78 -14.93
C VAL A 315 50.27 6.06 -13.60
N SER A 316 49.97 6.78 -12.52
CA SER A 316 49.90 6.28 -11.15
C SER A 316 48.47 5.89 -10.79
N ASN A 317 48.31 4.92 -9.90
CA ASN A 317 47.01 4.54 -9.36
C ASN A 317 47.10 4.07 -7.91
N TRP A 318 46.10 4.41 -7.10
CA TRP A 318 45.99 3.85 -5.76
C TRP A 318 45.32 2.47 -5.84
N ASN A 319 46.08 1.43 -6.19
CA ASN A 319 45.54 0.09 -6.43
C ASN A 319 45.57 -0.83 -5.18
N ALA A 320 45.06 -2.06 -5.29
CA ALA A 320 45.02 -3.03 -4.17
C ALA A 320 46.39 -3.30 -3.53
N THR A 321 47.47 -3.16 -4.30
CA THR A 321 48.84 -3.31 -3.80
C THR A 321 49.28 -2.10 -2.95
N CYS A 322 48.76 -0.90 -3.23
CA CYS A 322 48.91 0.29 -2.39
C CYS A 322 48.13 0.15 -1.08
N VAL A 323 46.87 -0.29 -1.16
CA VAL A 323 45.98 -0.56 -0.01
C VAL A 323 46.60 -1.56 0.96
N THR A 324 47.18 -2.66 0.47
CA THR A 324 47.81 -3.70 1.31
C THR A 324 49.00 -3.16 2.12
N ARG A 325 49.65 -2.08 1.66
CA ARG A 325 50.78 -1.46 2.37
C ARG A 325 50.37 -0.51 3.48
N VAL A 326 49.12 -0.05 3.50
CA VAL A 326 48.61 0.84 4.56
C VAL A 326 48.74 0.17 5.92
N THR A 327 48.35 -1.10 6.04
CA THR A 327 48.47 -1.85 7.31
C THR A 327 49.91 -1.93 7.82
N ALA A 328 50.90 -1.95 6.92
CA ALA A 328 52.32 -2.02 7.28
C ALA A 328 52.95 -0.63 7.55
N ALA A 329 52.48 0.41 6.86
CA ALA A 329 53.05 1.75 6.93
C ALA A 329 52.35 2.68 7.93
N CYS A 330 51.17 2.28 8.45
CA CYS A 330 50.21 3.23 9.02
C CYS A 330 49.48 2.76 10.28
N SER A 331 50.16 2.02 11.17
CA SER A 331 49.59 1.66 12.49
C SER A 331 49.11 2.92 13.24
N PRO A 332 47.87 2.96 13.79
CA PRO A 332 46.94 1.84 13.99
C PRO A 332 45.91 1.59 12.85
N LYS A 333 45.95 2.32 11.73
CA LYS A 333 44.98 2.16 10.63
C LYS A 333 45.12 0.79 9.95
N THR A 334 44.05 0.00 9.98
CA THR A 334 43.95 -1.31 9.30
C THR A 334 42.91 -1.24 8.18
N CYS A 335 43.24 -1.77 7.00
CA CYS A 335 42.31 -1.78 5.85
C CYS A 335 41.38 -3.00 5.82
N ALA A 336 40.84 -3.38 6.98
CA ALA A 336 39.66 -4.25 7.01
C ALA A 336 38.48 -3.37 6.57
N VAL A 337 38.17 -3.39 5.28
CA VAL A 337 37.05 -2.62 4.73
C VAL A 337 35.75 -3.28 5.21
N PRO A 338 34.84 -2.52 5.85
CA PRO A 338 33.47 -2.94 6.13
C PRO A 338 32.82 -3.57 4.90
N LYS A 339 32.00 -4.60 5.08
CA LYS A 339 31.39 -5.36 3.99
C LYS A 339 29.90 -5.44 4.17
N TRP A 340 29.13 -5.17 3.13
CA TRP A 340 27.69 -5.39 3.14
C TRP A 340 27.39 -6.90 2.96
N THR A 341 27.52 -7.65 4.05
CA THR A 341 27.29 -9.11 4.05
C THR A 341 25.80 -9.44 4.04
N GLN A 342 25.46 -10.73 3.90
CA GLN A 342 24.06 -11.17 4.07
C GLN A 342 23.49 -10.76 5.44
N ALA A 343 24.30 -10.75 6.50
CA ALA A 343 23.85 -10.26 7.80
C ALA A 343 23.48 -8.76 7.78
N CYS A 344 24.09 -7.96 6.89
CA CYS A 344 23.73 -6.55 6.69
C CYS A 344 22.43 -6.41 5.89
N VAL A 345 22.17 -7.32 4.94
CA VAL A 345 20.89 -7.43 4.23
C VAL A 345 19.78 -7.81 5.22
N ASP A 346 20.01 -8.83 6.04
CA ASP A 346 19.07 -9.27 7.07
C ASP A 346 18.84 -8.16 8.12
N ALA A 347 19.88 -7.38 8.45
CA ALA A 347 19.77 -6.19 9.28
C ALA A 347 18.94 -5.08 8.60
N ALA A 348 19.11 -4.87 7.29
CA ALA A 348 18.29 -3.91 6.54
C ALA A 348 16.81 -4.34 6.53
N GLN A 349 16.51 -5.63 6.38
CA GLN A 349 15.14 -6.17 6.51
C GLN A 349 14.58 -5.94 7.91
N SER A 350 15.33 -6.34 8.94
CA SER A 350 14.84 -6.36 10.33
C SER A 350 14.84 -5.00 11.04
N ILE A 351 15.73 -4.08 10.67
CA ILE A 351 15.85 -2.76 11.30
C ILE A 351 15.05 -1.70 10.53
N CYS A 352 14.95 -1.82 9.21
CA CYS A 352 14.31 -0.81 8.38
C CYS A 352 12.92 -1.23 7.85
N GLY A 353 12.56 -2.51 8.00
CA GLY A 353 11.33 -3.07 7.44
C GLY A 353 11.38 -3.24 5.93
N LEU A 354 12.57 -3.34 5.32
CA LEU A 354 12.69 -3.59 3.88
C LEU A 354 12.21 -4.99 3.53
N ASP A 355 11.45 -5.10 2.44
CA ASP A 355 11.24 -6.37 1.78
C ASP A 355 12.41 -6.64 0.83
N CYS A 356 13.40 -7.39 1.34
CA CYS A 356 14.51 -7.87 0.53
C CYS A 356 14.28 -9.28 -0.04
N ASP A 357 13.05 -9.80 0.05
CA ASP A 357 12.74 -11.05 -0.62
C ASP A 357 12.75 -10.87 -2.14
N ALA A 358 13.24 -11.90 -2.80
CA ALA A 358 13.35 -11.93 -4.24
C ALA A 358 11.96 -11.74 -4.86
N ALA A 359 11.76 -10.66 -5.64
CA ALA A 359 10.57 -10.44 -6.47
C ALA A 359 10.16 -11.76 -7.16
N PRO A 360 8.86 -12.00 -7.43
CA PRO A 360 8.35 -13.30 -7.87
C PRO A 360 9.17 -13.88 -9.02
N GLY A 361 9.94 -14.94 -8.70
CA GLY A 361 10.84 -15.63 -9.62
C GLY A 361 12.34 -15.40 -9.37
N THR A 362 12.94 -15.89 -8.28
CA THR A 362 14.43 -15.95 -8.09
C THR A 362 15.25 -14.66 -8.29
N CYS A 363 14.62 -13.49 -8.47
CA CYS A 363 15.29 -12.22 -8.71
C CYS A 363 15.84 -11.64 -7.41
N VAL A 364 17.14 -11.33 -7.30
CA VAL A 364 17.68 -10.71 -6.07
C VAL A 364 17.11 -9.31 -5.75
N HIS A 365 16.47 -8.65 -6.72
CA HIS A 365 15.61 -7.47 -6.56
C HIS A 365 14.78 -7.26 -7.83
N SER A 366 13.82 -6.32 -7.82
CA SER A 366 13.00 -5.98 -8.98
C SER A 366 13.84 -5.51 -10.20
N PRO A 367 13.54 -5.96 -11.44
CA PRO A 367 14.19 -5.48 -12.67
C PRO A 367 14.00 -4.01 -12.97
N CYS A 368 13.02 -3.38 -12.31
CA CYS A 368 12.77 -1.95 -12.43
C CYS A 368 13.80 -1.07 -11.72
N TYR A 369 14.73 -1.65 -10.98
CA TYR A 369 15.68 -0.91 -10.15
C TYR A 369 17.09 -1.45 -10.29
N SER A 370 18.07 -0.55 -10.28
CA SER A 370 19.50 -0.88 -10.26
C SER A 370 19.91 -1.61 -8.98
N GLY A 371 20.90 -2.50 -9.11
CA GLY A 371 21.41 -3.31 -8.02
C GLY A 371 22.34 -4.43 -8.48
N ASP A 372 22.37 -5.52 -7.71
CA ASP A 372 23.14 -6.71 -8.04
C ASP A 372 22.66 -7.32 -9.37
N ARG A 373 23.54 -8.04 -10.10
CA ARG A 373 23.15 -8.63 -11.40
C ARG A 373 21.91 -9.53 -11.24
N LEU A 374 20.95 -9.39 -12.15
CA LEU A 374 19.82 -10.31 -12.24
C LEU A 374 20.17 -11.51 -13.12
N THR A 375 19.75 -12.70 -12.70
CA THR A 375 19.99 -13.91 -13.49
C THR A 375 18.96 -14.06 -14.61
N ASN A 376 19.32 -14.78 -15.67
CA ASN A 376 18.49 -15.01 -16.85
C ASN A 376 17.12 -15.68 -16.60
N ASN A 377 16.90 -16.22 -15.39
CA ASN A 377 15.64 -16.86 -14.99
C ASN A 377 14.74 -15.93 -14.14
N CYS A 378 15.17 -14.69 -13.88
CA CYS A 378 14.48 -13.76 -13.00
C CYS A 378 13.05 -13.45 -13.47
N THR A 379 12.81 -13.25 -14.76
CA THR A 379 11.47 -12.99 -15.33
C THR A 379 11.40 -13.49 -16.77
N THR A 380 10.18 -13.62 -17.31
CA THR A 380 9.96 -13.98 -18.71
C THR A 380 10.23 -12.77 -19.62
N GLY A 381 11.05 -12.95 -20.67
CA GLY A 381 11.24 -11.93 -21.72
C GLY A 381 12.67 -11.43 -21.92
N PHE A 382 13.63 -11.84 -21.07
CA PHE A 382 15.02 -11.35 -21.07
C PHE A 382 15.94 -11.83 -22.21
N GLY A 383 15.43 -12.62 -23.15
CA GLY A 383 16.26 -13.38 -24.09
C GLY A 383 17.13 -12.53 -25.03
N SER A 384 16.65 -11.35 -25.44
CA SER A 384 17.36 -10.42 -26.35
C SER A 384 18.44 -9.60 -25.65
N MET A 385 18.12 -9.00 -24.51
CA MET A 385 19.06 -8.21 -23.71
C MET A 385 20.22 -9.06 -23.16
N CYS A 386 19.92 -10.26 -22.64
CA CYS A 386 20.91 -11.19 -22.10
C CYS A 386 21.63 -12.03 -23.17
N ALA A 387 21.29 -11.89 -24.45
CA ALA A 387 21.90 -12.69 -25.53
C ALA A 387 23.40 -12.41 -25.63
N ALA A 388 24.19 -13.47 -25.79
CA ALA A 388 25.62 -13.34 -26.03
C ALA A 388 25.86 -12.53 -27.32
N GLY A 389 26.49 -11.36 -27.19
CA GLY A 389 26.73 -10.42 -28.29
C GLY A 389 25.82 -9.19 -28.32
N SER A 390 24.80 -9.13 -27.45
CA SER A 390 24.05 -7.90 -27.18
C SER A 390 24.98 -6.86 -26.52
N PRO A 391 24.87 -5.55 -26.86
CA PRO A 391 25.56 -4.48 -26.12
C PRO A 391 25.17 -4.45 -24.63
N HIS A 392 24.07 -5.09 -24.25
CA HIS A 392 23.54 -5.17 -22.88
C HIS A 392 23.71 -6.54 -22.21
N ALA A 393 24.50 -7.44 -22.80
CA ALA A 393 24.78 -8.75 -22.21
C ALA A 393 25.45 -8.67 -20.82
N TYR A 394 26.04 -7.52 -20.47
CA TYR A 394 26.62 -7.26 -19.15
C TYR A 394 25.57 -7.22 -18.04
N CYS A 395 24.32 -6.85 -18.35
CA CYS A 395 23.21 -6.77 -17.38
C CYS A 395 22.99 -8.07 -16.61
N CYS A 396 23.16 -9.20 -17.31
CA CYS A 396 22.86 -10.53 -16.77
C CYS A 396 24.12 -11.28 -16.30
N SER A 397 25.30 -10.69 -16.53
CA SER A 397 26.60 -11.33 -16.26
C SER A 397 27.49 -10.55 -15.30
N SER A 398 27.28 -9.25 -15.15
CA SER A 398 28.18 -8.34 -14.42
C SER A 398 27.47 -7.58 -13.31
N TYR A 399 26.48 -6.74 -13.63
CA TYR A 399 25.74 -5.89 -12.69
C TYR A 399 24.45 -5.39 -13.34
N TRP A 400 23.46 -4.97 -12.56
CA TRP A 400 22.20 -4.44 -13.05
C TRP A 400 22.15 -2.92 -12.81
N ASP A 401 22.48 -2.12 -13.82
CA ASP A 401 22.48 -0.65 -13.72
C ASP A 401 21.19 -0.04 -14.31
N ASP A 402 21.07 1.28 -14.25
CA ASP A 402 19.89 2.00 -14.76
C ASP A 402 19.72 1.85 -16.29
N GLU A 403 20.79 1.51 -17.01
CA GLU A 403 20.72 1.17 -18.44
C GLU A 403 20.08 -0.21 -18.65
N CYS A 404 20.37 -1.19 -17.78
CA CYS A 404 19.67 -2.48 -17.75
C CYS A 404 18.18 -2.32 -17.44
N VAL A 405 17.83 -1.46 -16.48
CA VAL A 405 16.43 -1.10 -16.17
C VAL A 405 15.74 -0.49 -17.39
N ARG A 406 16.39 0.46 -18.07
CA ARG A 406 15.82 1.12 -19.26
C ARG A 406 15.56 0.14 -20.39
N GLN A 407 16.51 -0.75 -20.69
CA GLN A 407 16.31 -1.76 -21.73
C GLN A 407 15.21 -2.74 -21.36
N TYR A 408 15.11 -3.11 -20.08
CA TYR A 408 13.97 -3.88 -19.58
C TYR A 408 12.63 -3.17 -19.86
N GLN A 409 12.49 -1.87 -19.56
CA GLN A 409 11.27 -1.11 -19.83
C GLN A 409 10.92 -1.07 -21.33
N ILE A 410 11.91 -0.87 -22.20
CA ILE A 410 11.73 -0.81 -23.65
C ILE A 410 11.31 -2.17 -24.22
N GLU A 411 12.02 -3.25 -23.83
CA GLU A 411 11.77 -4.59 -24.36
C GLU A 411 10.48 -5.21 -23.82
N SER A 412 10.12 -4.90 -22.56
CA SER A 412 8.91 -5.43 -21.92
C SER A 412 7.67 -4.56 -22.09
N GLY A 413 7.82 -3.28 -22.46
CA GLY A 413 6.74 -2.30 -22.44
C GLY A 413 6.27 -1.92 -21.03
N THR A 414 7.01 -2.30 -19.99
CA THR A 414 6.69 -2.02 -18.58
C THR A 414 7.08 -0.60 -18.21
N GLN A 415 6.18 0.15 -17.57
CA GLN A 415 6.55 1.36 -16.84
C GLN A 415 6.96 1.00 -15.42
N CYS A 416 8.13 1.49 -14.99
CA CYS A 416 8.63 1.18 -13.66
C CYS A 416 8.02 2.13 -12.64
N PRO A 417 7.56 1.63 -11.48
CA PRO A 417 6.97 2.48 -10.47
C PRO A 417 8.02 3.40 -9.84
N PRO A 418 7.62 4.59 -9.36
CA PRO A 418 8.49 5.43 -8.55
C PRO A 418 8.99 4.66 -7.32
N LYS A 419 10.27 4.84 -6.94
CA LYS A 419 10.84 4.23 -5.74
C LYS A 419 10.35 4.97 -4.49
N GLY A 420 10.18 4.23 -3.39
CA GLY A 420 9.82 4.79 -2.10
C GLY A 420 8.38 5.29 -2.09
N ARG A 421 7.42 4.40 -2.35
CA ARG A 421 6.00 4.75 -2.29
C ARG A 421 5.39 4.22 -1.01
N CYS A 422 4.61 5.05 -0.31
CA CYS A 422 3.83 4.59 0.83
C CYS A 422 2.56 3.92 0.33
N VAL A 423 2.44 2.62 0.60
CA VAL A 423 1.31 1.79 0.17
C VAL A 423 0.62 1.25 1.41
N ALA A 424 -0.71 1.31 1.44
CA ALA A 424 -1.49 0.74 2.53
C ALA A 424 -1.29 -0.77 2.59
N TYR A 425 -1.20 -1.32 3.80
CA TYR A 425 -1.28 -2.78 3.95
C TYR A 425 -2.65 -3.28 3.50
N LEU A 426 -2.65 -4.32 2.67
CA LEU A 426 -3.88 -5.06 2.40
C LEU A 426 -4.30 -5.84 3.65
N PRO A 427 -5.57 -6.21 3.75
CA PRO A 427 -6.01 -7.14 4.78
C PRO A 427 -5.26 -8.46 4.69
N ASP A 428 -5.02 -9.08 5.84
CA ASP A 428 -4.24 -10.32 6.01
C ASP A 428 -2.77 -10.22 5.60
N GLN A 429 -2.32 -9.07 5.05
CA GLN A 429 -0.90 -8.84 4.84
C GLN A 429 -0.20 -8.62 6.17
N THR A 430 0.90 -9.35 6.32
CA THR A 430 1.92 -9.12 7.33
C THR A 430 3.15 -8.52 6.67
N ASN A 431 4.02 -7.95 7.48
CA ASN A 431 5.40 -7.65 7.15
C ASN A 431 6.20 -8.96 7.21
N PRO A 432 6.65 -9.53 6.07
CA PRO A 432 7.38 -10.80 6.05
C PRO A 432 8.66 -10.75 6.90
N SER A 433 9.28 -9.57 7.01
CA SER A 433 10.51 -9.34 7.77
C SER A 433 10.29 -9.27 9.29
N CYS A 434 9.06 -9.13 9.76
CA CYS A 434 8.75 -9.09 11.19
C CYS A 434 8.32 -10.46 11.73
N SER A 435 9.25 -11.21 12.32
CA SER A 435 8.92 -12.48 12.98
C SER A 435 8.08 -12.33 14.26
N GLY A 436 8.09 -11.14 14.88
CA GLY A 436 7.37 -10.82 16.12
C GLY A 436 5.98 -10.21 15.90
N VAL A 437 5.51 -9.43 16.87
CA VAL A 437 4.33 -8.56 16.73
C VAL A 437 4.76 -7.26 16.06
N ASP A 438 3.87 -6.63 15.30
CA ASP A 438 4.08 -5.27 14.77
C ASP A 438 2.74 -4.54 14.79
N LEU A 439 2.54 -3.57 15.68
CA LEU A 439 1.28 -2.83 15.74
C LEU A 439 1.36 -1.56 14.93
N THR A 440 0.49 -1.46 13.95
CA THR A 440 0.26 -0.24 13.19
C THR A 440 -1.10 0.35 13.54
N VAL A 441 -1.27 1.64 13.27
CA VAL A 441 -2.55 2.33 13.47
C VAL A 441 -3.03 2.84 12.13
N SER A 442 -4.21 2.39 11.71
CA SER A 442 -4.81 2.90 10.48
C SER A 442 -5.53 4.22 10.76
N VAL A 443 -6.22 4.78 9.76
CA VAL A 443 -6.93 6.05 9.92
C VAL A 443 -8.16 5.83 10.81
N PRO A 444 -8.31 6.58 11.93
CA PRO A 444 -9.48 6.48 12.80
C PRO A 444 -10.78 6.81 12.07
N CYS A 445 -11.87 6.17 12.50
CA CYS A 445 -13.20 6.36 11.92
C CYS A 445 -14.29 5.93 12.91
N ASP A 446 -15.49 6.50 12.78
CA ASP A 446 -16.67 6.23 13.63
C ASP A 446 -16.36 6.12 15.14
N GLY A 447 -15.49 7.00 15.66
CA GLY A 447 -15.07 7.05 17.08
C GLY A 447 -14.04 5.99 17.50
N THR A 448 -13.68 5.09 16.58
CA THR A 448 -12.75 3.99 16.84
C THR A 448 -11.39 4.24 16.20
N VAL A 449 -10.36 3.62 16.78
CA VAL A 449 -8.99 3.61 16.23
C VAL A 449 -8.66 2.19 15.78
N PRO A 450 -8.60 1.90 14.47
CA PRO A 450 -8.21 0.59 13.97
C PRO A 450 -6.73 0.33 14.26
N VAL A 451 -6.44 -0.71 15.04
CA VAL A 451 -5.09 -1.18 15.35
C VAL A 451 -4.88 -2.53 14.68
N CYS A 452 -3.82 -2.62 13.87
CA CYS A 452 -3.50 -3.80 13.09
C CYS A 452 -2.25 -4.49 13.64
N ASN A 453 -2.21 -5.83 13.59
CA ASN A 453 -0.99 -6.59 13.83
C ASN A 453 -0.38 -7.01 12.50
N ARG A 454 0.63 -6.28 12.03
CA ARG A 454 1.38 -6.55 10.80
C ARG A 454 2.57 -7.48 11.04
N GLY A 455 2.82 -7.93 12.27
CA GLY A 455 3.84 -8.93 12.56
C GLY A 455 3.37 -10.35 12.27
N ASN A 456 4.30 -11.31 12.23
CA ASN A 456 4.00 -12.73 12.02
C ASN A 456 3.67 -13.50 13.32
N THR A 457 3.67 -12.84 14.48
CA THR A 457 3.24 -13.41 15.77
C THR A 457 1.96 -12.76 16.25
N ALA A 458 0.99 -13.54 16.72
CA ALA A 458 -0.27 -13.03 17.28
C ALA A 458 -0.04 -12.27 18.60
N VAL A 459 -0.82 -11.21 18.84
CA VAL A 459 -0.88 -10.59 20.19
C VAL A 459 -1.83 -11.42 21.04
N PRO A 460 -1.38 -11.99 22.18
CA PRO A 460 -2.23 -12.89 22.95
C PRO A 460 -3.41 -12.18 23.63
N ALA A 461 -4.49 -12.92 23.87
CA ALA A 461 -5.58 -12.48 24.73
C ALA A 461 -5.06 -12.05 26.13
N GLY A 462 -5.71 -11.04 26.71
CA GLY A 462 -5.36 -10.45 28.01
C GLY A 462 -4.36 -9.29 27.95
N TRP A 463 -3.74 -9.05 26.79
CA TRP A 463 -2.92 -7.85 26.58
C TRP A 463 -3.78 -6.61 26.29
N THR A 464 -3.29 -5.43 26.68
CA THR A 464 -3.99 -4.17 26.47
C THR A 464 -3.33 -3.37 25.34
N LEU A 465 -4.11 -3.08 24.30
CA LEU A 465 -3.78 -2.11 23.26
C LEU A 465 -4.06 -0.72 23.82
N GLN A 466 -3.02 0.01 24.21
CA GLN A 466 -3.14 1.39 24.69
C GLN A 466 -2.84 2.36 23.54
N VAL A 467 -3.71 3.36 23.37
CA VAL A 467 -3.51 4.49 22.44
C VAL A 467 -3.34 5.77 23.25
N ASN A 468 -2.24 6.48 23.01
CA ASN A 468 -2.03 7.83 23.53
C ASN A 468 -2.30 8.86 22.44
N SER A 469 -2.80 10.03 22.84
CA SER A 469 -2.94 11.20 21.98
C SER A 469 -1.93 12.29 22.33
N TYR A 470 -1.61 13.06 21.30
CA TYR A 470 -0.75 14.22 21.33
C TYR A 470 -1.48 15.40 20.68
N PRO A 471 -1.25 16.64 21.13
CA PRO A 471 -1.84 17.81 20.50
C PRO A 471 -1.56 17.87 18.99
N PRO A 472 -2.45 18.45 18.18
CA PRO A 472 -2.20 18.64 16.75
C PRO A 472 -0.93 19.45 16.47
N ASN A 473 -0.20 19.09 15.42
CA ASN A 473 1.01 19.77 14.93
C ASN A 473 2.17 19.81 15.95
N THR A 474 2.29 18.78 16.78
CA THR A 474 3.45 18.61 17.66
C THR A 474 4.68 18.09 16.93
N GLY A 475 4.50 17.45 15.77
CA GLY A 475 5.58 16.81 15.03
C GLY A 475 6.13 15.59 15.78
N SER A 476 5.24 14.86 16.47
CA SER A 476 5.59 13.65 17.23
C SER A 476 5.66 12.42 16.35
N ILE A 477 4.98 12.44 15.20
CA ILE A 477 5.09 11.41 14.17
C ILE A 477 6.53 11.38 13.63
N PRO A 478 7.27 10.26 13.81
CA PRO A 478 8.65 10.15 13.36
C PRO A 478 8.72 10.00 11.84
N SER A 479 9.87 10.37 11.28
CA SER A 479 10.26 10.03 9.91
C SER A 479 11.48 9.13 9.93
N SER A 480 12.05 8.79 8.77
CA SER A 480 13.23 7.92 8.64
C SER A 480 14.50 8.32 9.43
N ASP A 481 14.56 9.51 10.04
CA ASP A 481 15.69 9.90 10.90
C ASP A 481 15.80 8.98 12.14
N PRO A 482 16.93 8.27 12.34
CA PRO A 482 17.08 7.33 13.46
C PRO A 482 16.90 7.97 14.84
N GLY A 483 17.27 9.26 14.99
CA GLY A 483 17.08 10.01 16.23
C GLY A 483 15.60 10.26 16.53
N SER A 484 14.83 10.64 15.51
CA SER A 484 13.39 10.84 15.60
C SER A 484 12.65 9.54 15.94
N ILE A 485 13.04 8.41 15.35
CA ILE A 485 12.42 7.10 15.62
C ILE A 485 12.74 6.62 17.03
N LEU A 486 14.01 6.71 17.44
CA LEU A 486 14.38 6.32 18.80
C LEU A 486 13.65 7.20 19.83
N ALA A 487 13.50 8.50 19.57
CA ALA A 487 12.70 9.39 20.40
C ALA A 487 11.22 8.99 20.42
N ALA A 488 10.63 8.65 19.28
CA ALA A 488 9.25 8.18 19.18
C ALA A 488 9.05 6.86 19.94
N CYS A 489 9.97 5.91 19.82
CA CYS A 489 9.95 4.61 20.50
C CYS A 489 10.19 4.73 22.01
N SER A 490 11.07 5.62 22.45
CA SER A 490 11.36 5.86 23.88
C SER A 490 10.44 6.90 24.53
N GLY A 491 9.58 7.54 23.72
CA GLY A 491 8.40 8.31 24.10
C GLY A 491 8.64 9.79 24.42
N PRO A 492 8.15 10.73 23.59
CA PRO A 492 7.55 11.95 24.13
C PRO A 492 6.30 11.58 24.95
N THR A 493 6.06 12.29 26.06
CA THR A 493 4.91 12.03 26.97
C THR A 493 3.58 12.43 26.32
N GLY A 494 2.86 11.46 25.76
CA GLY A 494 1.46 11.60 25.31
C GLY A 494 0.46 11.35 26.45
N THR A 495 -0.81 11.73 26.24
CA THR A 495 -1.89 11.49 27.22
C THR A 495 -2.65 10.22 26.84
N PRO A 496 -2.97 9.30 27.77
CA PRO A 496 -3.83 8.16 27.48
C PRO A 496 -5.18 8.62 26.91
N ALA A 497 -5.52 8.14 25.72
CA ALA A 497 -6.74 8.52 25.01
C ALA A 497 -7.80 7.42 25.12
N CYS A 498 -7.44 6.22 24.70
CA CYS A 498 -8.34 5.07 24.66
C CYS A 498 -7.53 3.77 24.74
N SER A 499 -8.19 2.67 25.10
CA SER A 499 -7.52 1.36 25.23
C SER A 499 -8.51 0.21 25.14
N LEU A 500 -8.05 -0.94 24.63
CA LEU A 500 -8.81 -2.18 24.58
C LEU A 500 -7.98 -3.33 25.14
N THR A 501 -8.56 -4.12 26.06
CA THR A 501 -7.95 -5.38 26.50
C THR A 501 -8.50 -6.51 25.63
N LEU A 502 -7.59 -7.26 24.99
CA LEU A 502 -7.94 -8.32 24.07
C LEU A 502 -8.64 -9.49 24.80
N THR A 503 -9.80 -9.90 24.30
CA THR A 503 -10.52 -11.10 24.80
C THR A 503 -10.14 -12.36 24.03
N GLN A 504 -9.57 -12.19 22.84
CA GLN A 504 -9.04 -13.22 21.96
C GLN A 504 -7.72 -12.74 21.34
N ASP A 505 -6.93 -13.65 20.81
CA ASP A 505 -5.67 -13.31 20.16
C ASP A 505 -5.92 -12.40 18.93
N LEU A 506 -5.13 -11.35 18.77
CA LEU A 506 -5.09 -10.55 17.54
C LEU A 506 -4.10 -11.21 16.57
N ALA A 507 -4.63 -11.97 15.62
CA ALA A 507 -3.85 -12.74 14.66
C ALA A 507 -2.98 -11.85 13.74
N PRO A 508 -1.87 -12.37 13.21
CA PRO A 508 -1.11 -11.73 12.13
C PRO A 508 -2.02 -11.30 10.96
N GLY A 509 -1.80 -10.09 10.44
CA GLY A 509 -2.54 -9.51 9.32
C GLY A 509 -3.95 -9.02 9.66
N SER A 510 -4.41 -9.21 10.90
CA SER A 510 -5.73 -8.80 11.37
C SER A 510 -5.70 -7.46 12.11
N CYS A 511 -6.82 -6.74 12.07
CA CYS A 511 -7.01 -5.50 12.82
C CYS A 511 -8.22 -5.55 13.75
N ILE A 512 -8.21 -4.68 14.76
CA ILE A 512 -9.30 -4.53 15.72
C ILE A 512 -9.58 -3.05 15.98
N ALA A 513 -10.86 -2.68 16.05
CA ALA A 513 -11.29 -1.33 16.37
C ALA A 513 -11.17 -1.08 17.89
N VAL A 514 -10.28 -0.18 18.30
CA VAL A 514 -10.15 0.28 19.69
C VAL A 514 -11.17 1.39 19.94
N PRO A 515 -12.18 1.19 20.82
CA PRO A 515 -13.24 2.16 21.02
C PRO A 515 -12.87 3.25 22.03
N GLY A 516 -13.67 4.32 22.06
CA GLY A 516 -13.64 5.34 23.12
C GLY A 516 -12.69 6.50 22.85
N CYS A 517 -12.32 6.73 21.59
CA CYS A 517 -11.44 7.83 21.19
C CYS A 517 -12.25 9.06 20.68
N ASP A 518 -13.59 9.00 20.73
CA ASP A 518 -14.56 9.93 20.13
C ASP A 518 -14.41 11.41 20.57
N SER A 519 -13.76 11.64 21.71
CA SER A 519 -13.64 12.96 22.34
C SER A 519 -12.38 13.74 21.95
N LEU A 520 -11.54 13.17 21.08
CA LEU A 520 -10.29 13.80 20.67
C LEU A 520 -10.54 14.94 19.68
N PRO A 521 -9.75 16.04 19.74
CA PRO A 521 -9.74 17.04 18.68
C PRO A 521 -9.29 16.44 17.35
N VAL A 522 -9.96 16.78 16.25
CA VAL A 522 -9.51 16.45 14.88
C VAL A 522 -8.09 16.99 14.68
N GLY A 523 -7.22 16.17 14.08
CA GLY A 523 -5.80 16.48 13.88
C GLY A 523 -4.90 16.06 15.05
N SER A 524 -5.43 15.48 16.14
CA SER A 524 -4.58 14.97 17.23
C SER A 524 -3.74 13.80 16.74
N GLU A 525 -2.42 13.84 16.98
CA GLU A 525 -1.54 12.73 16.61
C GLU A 525 -1.74 11.57 17.61
N LEU A 526 -1.79 10.34 17.11
CA LEU A 526 -2.08 9.13 17.87
C LEU A 526 -0.93 8.15 17.78
N ARG A 527 -0.67 7.43 18.87
CA ARG A 527 0.30 6.34 18.90
C ARG A 527 -0.24 5.13 19.66
N VAL A 528 -0.20 3.94 19.06
CA VAL A 528 -0.46 2.68 19.78
C VAL A 528 0.80 2.14 20.45
N ASN A 529 0.61 1.42 21.56
CA ASN A 529 1.67 0.82 22.37
C ASN A 529 2.74 1.84 22.82
N PRO A 530 2.35 2.99 23.40
CA PRO A 530 3.26 4.11 23.67
C PRO A 530 4.39 3.80 24.67
N ASN A 531 4.24 2.74 25.47
CA ASN A 531 5.24 2.30 26.46
C ASN A 531 6.06 1.10 25.98
N ASN A 532 5.87 0.64 24.73
CA ASN A 532 6.42 -0.59 24.18
C ASN A 532 6.23 -1.80 25.13
N THR A 533 5.06 -1.86 25.79
CA THR A 533 4.74 -2.95 26.71
C THR A 533 4.61 -4.25 25.95
N ILE A 534 4.01 -4.20 24.76
CA ILE A 534 4.02 -5.27 23.78
C ILE A 534 5.35 -5.16 23.02
N PRO A 535 6.22 -6.19 23.02
CA PRO A 535 7.44 -6.16 22.23
C PRO A 535 7.13 -6.24 20.74
N GLU A 536 7.68 -5.31 19.95
CA GLU A 536 7.40 -5.18 18.53
C GLU A 536 8.67 -5.19 17.69
N CYS A 537 8.54 -5.49 16.40
CA CYS A 537 9.62 -5.34 15.43
C CYS A 537 9.90 -3.86 15.16
N PHE A 538 8.86 -3.08 14.86
CA PHE A 538 8.96 -1.67 14.55
C PHE A 538 8.01 -0.90 15.49
N CYS A 539 8.56 0.02 16.27
CA CYS A 539 7.76 0.87 17.20
C CYS A 539 7.54 2.28 16.63
N GLY A 540 8.18 2.59 15.52
CA GLY A 540 8.15 3.90 14.87
C GLY A 540 7.07 4.03 13.79
N ASN A 541 6.40 2.94 13.40
CA ASN A 541 5.29 2.89 12.43
C ASN A 541 3.90 2.80 13.11
N ASN A 542 3.85 3.09 14.41
CA ASN A 542 2.67 2.93 15.26
C ASN A 542 1.77 4.17 15.29
N TRP A 543 1.88 5.07 14.30
CA TRP A 543 1.28 6.40 14.35
C TRP A 543 0.15 6.62 13.35
N SER A 544 -0.76 7.49 13.75
CA SER A 544 -1.86 7.97 12.92
C SER A 544 -2.30 9.36 13.39
N VAL A 545 -3.31 9.94 12.75
CA VAL A 545 -3.90 11.23 13.14
C VAL A 545 -5.41 11.07 13.26
N TYR A 546 -5.96 11.60 14.36
CA TYR A 546 -7.38 11.49 14.66
C TYR A 546 -8.24 12.29 13.68
N GLN A 547 -9.22 11.59 13.10
CA GLN A 547 -10.40 12.13 12.45
C GLN A 547 -11.63 11.34 12.92
N ASN A 548 -12.82 11.76 12.51
CA ASN A 548 -14.06 11.06 12.88
C ASN A 548 -15.03 10.94 11.69
N ASP A 549 -14.49 10.54 10.55
CA ASP A 549 -15.26 10.25 9.34
C ASP A 549 -15.76 8.80 9.35
N ALA A 550 -16.65 8.47 8.39
CA ALA A 550 -17.27 7.14 8.30
C ALA A 550 -16.25 6.05 7.97
N CYS A 551 -16.37 4.90 8.63
CA CYS A 551 -15.56 3.72 8.35
C CYS A 551 -15.96 3.04 7.03
N THR A 552 -15.00 2.40 6.37
CA THR A 552 -15.26 1.50 5.24
C THR A 552 -14.28 0.32 5.23
N SER A 553 -14.55 -0.69 4.42
CA SER A 553 -13.71 -1.90 4.37
C SER A 553 -12.32 -1.56 3.81
N PRO A 554 -11.25 -2.09 4.42
CA PRO A 554 -9.87 -1.81 4.03
C PRO A 554 -9.59 -2.18 2.57
N GLY A 555 -10.12 -3.28 2.04
CA GLY A 555 -9.94 -3.65 0.63
C GLY A 555 -10.50 -2.63 -0.38
N CYS A 556 -11.41 -1.77 0.07
CA CYS A 556 -12.06 -0.74 -0.74
C CYS A 556 -11.26 0.56 -0.82
N ILE A 557 -10.41 0.83 0.19
CA ILE A 557 -9.54 2.02 0.22
C ILE A 557 -8.09 1.65 -0.10
N ALA A 558 -7.67 0.40 0.13
CA ALA A 558 -6.26 0.00 0.22
C ALA A 558 -5.43 0.18 -1.07
N ASN A 559 -5.96 0.75 -2.15
CA ASN A 559 -5.17 1.29 -3.26
C ASN A 559 -5.80 2.47 -4.00
N ALA A 560 -6.73 3.20 -3.36
CA ALA A 560 -7.11 4.51 -3.84
C ALA A 560 -5.93 5.46 -3.58
N ASN A 561 -5.02 5.58 -4.54
CA ASN A 561 -4.03 6.66 -4.48
C ASN A 561 -4.78 7.97 -4.64
N VAL A 562 -4.73 8.87 -3.64
CA VAL A 562 -4.81 10.28 -3.97
C VAL A 562 -3.54 10.65 -4.69
N SER A 563 -3.67 10.89 -5.99
CA SER A 563 -2.69 11.70 -6.69
C SER A 563 -2.90 13.14 -6.22
N PHE A 564 -2.20 13.54 -5.16
CA PHE A 564 -2.14 14.95 -4.79
C PHE A 564 -1.45 15.69 -5.94
N ILE A 565 -2.13 16.68 -6.51
CA ILE A 565 -1.48 17.59 -7.46
C ILE A 565 -0.61 18.50 -6.61
N LYS A 566 0.62 18.06 -6.34
CA LYS A 566 1.59 18.89 -5.62
C LYS A 566 1.88 20.13 -6.46
N LYS A 567 1.97 21.28 -5.79
CA LYS A 567 2.30 22.53 -6.47
C LYS A 567 3.68 22.41 -7.12
N LEU A 568 3.75 22.58 -8.44
CA LEU A 568 5.00 22.43 -9.17
C LEU A 568 5.89 23.67 -9.03
N THR A 569 7.12 23.45 -8.56
CA THR A 569 8.19 24.44 -8.50
C THR A 569 9.35 24.03 -9.38
N MET A 570 9.66 24.84 -10.39
CA MET A 570 10.75 24.61 -11.33
C MET A 570 11.92 25.55 -11.04
N PHE A 571 13.12 24.99 -10.83
CA PHE A 571 14.36 25.74 -10.93
C PHE A 571 14.94 25.57 -12.34
N VAL A 572 14.81 26.60 -13.16
CA VAL A 572 15.26 26.63 -14.55
C VAL A 572 16.66 27.24 -14.62
N ALA A 573 17.67 26.37 -14.72
CA ALA A 573 19.07 26.73 -14.87
C ALA A 573 19.45 26.76 -16.36
N VAL A 574 19.74 27.95 -16.88
CA VAL A 574 19.94 28.18 -18.32
C VAL A 574 21.38 28.58 -18.62
N ASP A 575 22.04 27.77 -19.45
CA ASP A 575 23.33 28.08 -20.04
C ASP A 575 23.22 29.30 -20.95
N VAL A 576 24.07 30.30 -20.68
CA VAL A 576 24.24 31.53 -21.45
C VAL A 576 25.71 31.71 -21.80
N SER A 577 26.47 30.64 -21.95
CA SER A 577 27.85 30.68 -22.41
C SER A 577 27.96 31.12 -23.88
N THR A 578 29.20 31.32 -24.35
CA THR A 578 29.46 31.77 -25.72
C THR A 578 29.04 30.74 -26.77
N SER A 579 29.12 29.44 -26.46
CA SER A 579 28.74 28.34 -27.36
C SER A 579 27.24 28.36 -27.69
N MET A 580 26.41 28.90 -26.79
CA MET A 580 24.98 29.09 -27.02
C MET A 580 24.66 30.09 -28.15
N ILE A 581 25.67 30.82 -28.67
CA ILE A 581 25.54 31.72 -29.81
C ILE A 581 25.98 31.07 -31.13
N CYS A 582 26.91 30.10 -31.16
CA CYS A 582 27.52 29.67 -32.43
C CYS A 582 27.99 28.20 -32.48
N THR A 583 28.10 27.65 -33.70
CA THR A 583 28.60 26.29 -33.97
C THR A 583 29.63 26.28 -35.11
N GLY A 584 30.63 25.39 -35.02
CA GLY A 584 31.56 25.10 -36.12
C GLY A 584 32.60 26.18 -36.44
N SER A 585 33.23 26.07 -37.63
CA SER A 585 34.37 26.90 -38.08
C SER A 585 34.04 28.39 -38.36
N GLY A 586 32.78 28.80 -38.11
CA GLY A 586 32.33 30.19 -38.18
C GLY A 586 32.30 30.91 -36.82
N CYS A 587 32.54 30.20 -35.71
CA CYS A 587 32.76 30.82 -34.41
C CYS A 587 34.14 31.52 -34.38
N PRO A 588 34.24 32.78 -33.93
CA PRO A 588 35.54 33.39 -33.64
C PRO A 588 36.29 32.55 -32.60
N ASN A 589 37.60 32.37 -32.79
CA ASN A 589 38.45 31.53 -31.94
C ASN A 589 38.30 31.90 -30.44
N PRO A 590 38.00 30.93 -29.53
CA PRO A 590 37.83 31.17 -28.10
C PRO A 590 39.03 31.88 -27.44
N THR A 591 40.24 31.76 -28.01
CA THR A 591 41.45 32.40 -27.46
C THR A 591 41.44 33.93 -27.56
N GLN A 592 40.45 34.55 -28.20
CA GLN A 592 40.29 36.02 -28.24
C GLN A 592 39.32 36.59 -27.19
N TRP A 593 38.66 35.76 -26.38
CA TRP A 593 37.51 36.17 -25.55
C TRP A 593 37.64 35.80 -24.07
N THR A 594 38.84 35.89 -23.52
CA THR A 594 39.08 35.76 -22.08
C THR A 594 38.47 36.95 -21.33
N ASN A 595 37.70 36.68 -20.26
CA ASN A 595 37.13 37.63 -19.28
C ASN A 595 35.92 38.47 -19.71
N ASN A 596 34.73 37.88 -19.88
CA ASN A 596 33.42 38.58 -19.86
C ASN A 596 33.22 39.74 -20.87
N VAL A 597 34.12 39.98 -21.83
CA VAL A 597 33.97 41.05 -22.83
C VAL A 597 33.43 40.46 -24.12
N CYS A 598 32.13 40.61 -24.35
CA CYS A 598 31.49 40.16 -25.58
C CYS A 598 31.77 41.17 -26.72
N PRO A 599 32.05 40.73 -27.96
CA PRO A 599 32.27 41.65 -29.08
C PRO A 599 31.05 42.54 -29.32
N ASN A 600 31.20 43.87 -29.33
CA ASN A 600 30.17 44.74 -29.89
C ASN A 600 30.25 44.66 -31.42
N GLY A 601 29.31 43.95 -32.07
CA GLY A 601 29.29 43.83 -33.53
C GLY A 601 28.07 43.12 -34.10
N THR A 602 27.63 43.59 -35.26
CA THR A 602 26.45 43.15 -36.04
C THR A 602 26.58 41.76 -36.68
N ALA A 603 27.73 41.08 -36.55
CA ALA A 603 28.01 39.79 -37.20
C ALA A 603 27.43 38.55 -36.48
N LEU A 604 26.65 38.72 -35.41
CA LEU A 604 26.15 37.62 -34.55
C LEU A 604 24.65 37.32 -34.70
N SER A 605 23.89 38.03 -35.55
CA SER A 605 22.43 37.89 -35.62
C SER A 605 21.97 36.54 -36.20
N THR A 606 22.62 36.03 -37.24
CA THR A 606 22.26 34.75 -37.89
C THR A 606 22.54 33.54 -36.99
N VAL A 607 23.54 33.63 -36.11
CA VAL A 607 24.01 32.49 -35.31
C VAL A 607 23.23 32.33 -34.00
N LYS A 608 22.82 33.45 -33.38
CA LYS A 608 21.81 33.46 -32.30
C LYS A 608 20.53 32.73 -32.69
N GLY A 609 20.13 32.84 -33.96
CA GLY A 609 18.97 32.17 -34.55
C GLY A 609 18.99 30.63 -34.50
N GLN A 610 20.12 30.00 -34.17
CA GLN A 610 20.29 28.55 -34.22
C GLN A 610 20.09 27.85 -32.86
N ARG A 611 20.47 28.47 -31.74
CA ARG A 611 20.39 27.87 -30.39
C ARG A 611 19.69 28.80 -29.38
N TRP A 612 20.26 29.99 -29.14
CA TRP A 612 19.71 30.93 -28.16
C TRP A 612 18.32 31.44 -28.49
N ASP A 613 18.06 31.90 -29.72
CA ASP A 613 16.74 32.43 -30.09
C ASP A 613 15.65 31.35 -29.98
N PRO A 614 15.84 30.12 -30.51
CA PRO A 614 14.92 29.01 -30.27
C PRO A 614 14.66 28.71 -28.79
N LEU A 615 15.71 28.69 -27.96
CA LEU A 615 15.59 28.44 -26.52
C LEU A 615 14.80 29.54 -25.82
N ARG A 616 15.17 30.81 -26.05
CA ARG A 616 14.48 31.98 -25.50
C ARG A 616 13.01 31.97 -25.89
N ASN A 617 12.71 31.69 -27.17
CA ASN A 617 11.34 31.65 -27.67
C ASN A 617 10.53 30.48 -27.07
N ALA A 618 11.16 29.32 -26.88
CA ALA A 618 10.52 28.16 -26.27
C ALA A 618 10.19 28.40 -24.78
N LEU A 619 11.15 28.92 -24.00
CA LEU A 619 10.92 29.30 -22.60
C LEU A 619 9.89 30.42 -22.49
N GLY A 620 9.97 31.45 -23.33
CA GLY A 620 8.97 32.51 -23.37
C GLY A 620 7.57 31.99 -23.70
N SER A 621 7.46 31.08 -24.68
CA SER A 621 6.18 30.45 -25.00
C SER A 621 5.65 29.58 -23.86
N PHE A 622 6.54 28.94 -23.09
CA PHE A 622 6.15 28.14 -21.93
C PHE A 622 5.65 29.01 -20.77
N PHE A 623 6.32 30.13 -20.49
CA PHE A 623 5.90 31.08 -19.44
C PHE A 623 4.59 31.80 -19.79
N GLN A 624 4.36 32.06 -21.08
CA GLN A 624 3.13 32.68 -21.59
C GLN A 624 1.99 31.69 -21.83
N ASP A 625 2.22 30.39 -21.65
CA ASP A 625 1.19 29.38 -21.82
C ASP A 625 0.24 29.47 -20.61
N PRO A 626 -1.06 29.77 -20.78
CA PRO A 626 -2.00 29.83 -19.66
C PRO A 626 -2.07 28.52 -18.86
N THR A 627 -1.70 27.38 -19.47
CA THR A 627 -1.61 26.09 -18.80
C THR A 627 -0.39 25.95 -17.88
N SER A 628 0.49 26.96 -17.82
CA SER A 628 1.58 27.07 -16.86
C SER A 628 1.21 27.91 -15.63
N ALA A 629 -0.03 28.41 -15.56
CA ALA A 629 -0.52 29.16 -14.40
C ALA A 629 -0.37 28.35 -13.11
N GLY A 630 0.02 29.04 -12.04
CA GLY A 630 0.26 28.46 -10.73
C GLY A 630 1.65 27.82 -10.54
N ILE A 631 2.39 27.53 -11.62
CA ILE A 631 3.75 26.97 -11.51
C ILE A 631 4.66 28.04 -10.89
N ASN A 632 5.41 27.66 -9.85
CA ASN A 632 6.49 28.49 -9.36
C ASN A 632 7.71 28.32 -10.28
N VAL A 633 8.26 29.42 -10.78
CA VAL A 633 9.46 29.40 -11.63
C VAL A 633 10.56 30.21 -10.97
N ALA A 634 11.63 29.52 -10.59
CA ALA A 634 12.93 30.09 -10.29
C ALA A 634 13.78 30.09 -11.56
N LEU A 635 14.29 31.24 -11.99
CA LEU A 635 15.16 31.36 -13.17
C LEU A 635 16.59 31.72 -12.75
N ARG A 636 17.56 30.96 -13.27
CA ARG A 636 18.98 31.22 -13.07
C ARG A 636 19.75 31.09 -14.38
N PHE A 637 20.49 32.13 -14.77
CA PHE A 637 21.45 32.06 -15.86
C PHE A 637 22.83 31.66 -15.37
N TRP A 638 23.61 31.00 -16.22
CA TRP A 638 25.02 30.71 -15.97
C TRP A 638 25.82 30.67 -17.29
N PRO A 639 27.00 31.30 -17.39
CA PRO A 639 27.64 32.08 -16.35
C PRO A 639 26.91 33.43 -16.16
N ASP A 640 26.66 33.81 -14.91
CA ASP A 640 26.07 35.11 -14.55
C ASP A 640 26.54 35.52 -13.16
N ASN A 641 26.77 36.81 -12.94
CA ASN A 641 27.21 37.34 -11.64
C ASN A 641 26.09 38.00 -10.84
N ASP A 642 24.89 38.12 -11.42
CA ASP A 642 23.72 38.74 -10.83
C ASP A 642 22.67 37.67 -10.51
N PRO A 643 22.19 37.50 -9.25
CA PRO A 643 22.50 38.32 -8.07
C PRO A 643 23.79 37.96 -7.35
N ALA A 644 24.34 36.76 -7.61
CA ALA A 644 25.58 36.27 -7.03
C ALA A 644 26.49 35.66 -8.09
N ILE A 645 27.77 35.46 -7.75
CA ILE A 645 28.80 34.95 -8.67
C ILE A 645 28.51 33.48 -9.04
N CYS A 646 28.09 33.25 -10.27
CA CYS A 646 27.94 31.94 -10.90
C CYS A 646 28.75 31.92 -12.19
N ASN A 647 30.08 31.81 -12.07
CA ASN A 647 31.02 31.80 -13.20
C ASN A 647 32.25 30.93 -12.82
N PRO A 648 33.28 30.78 -13.67
CA PRO A 648 34.46 29.96 -13.33
C PRO A 648 35.21 30.33 -12.04
N SER A 649 35.07 31.55 -11.53
CA SER A 649 35.67 31.93 -10.25
C SER A 649 34.96 31.35 -9.02
N SER A 650 33.75 30.79 -9.18
CA SER A 650 33.01 30.13 -8.10
C SER A 650 33.11 28.60 -8.11
N CYS A 651 34.01 27.99 -8.90
CA CYS A 651 34.14 26.52 -8.97
C CYS A 651 34.41 25.82 -7.61
N ALA A 652 35.01 26.53 -6.65
CA ALA A 652 35.30 26.00 -5.31
C ALA A 652 34.13 26.16 -4.32
N ALA A 653 33.08 26.91 -4.69
CA ALA A 653 31.91 27.12 -3.86
C ALA A 653 30.88 26.03 -4.14
N LEU A 654 30.35 25.38 -3.10
CA LEU A 654 29.34 24.32 -3.20
C LEU A 654 28.16 24.62 -2.26
N GLY A 655 26.98 24.09 -2.57
CA GLY A 655 25.80 24.22 -1.72
C GLY A 655 25.43 25.67 -1.40
N SER A 656 25.29 26.03 -0.12
CA SER A 656 24.82 27.36 0.32
C SER A 656 25.71 28.53 -0.09
N ILE A 657 27.00 28.30 -0.27
CA ILE A 657 27.97 29.34 -0.67
C ILE A 657 28.11 29.44 -2.20
N ASN A 658 27.51 28.50 -2.94
CA ASN A 658 27.49 28.50 -4.39
C ASN A 658 26.55 29.59 -4.91
N GLY A 659 27.09 30.62 -5.56
CA GLY A 659 26.29 31.69 -6.14
C GLY A 659 25.34 31.23 -7.24
N CYS A 660 25.54 30.04 -7.83
CA CYS A 660 24.58 29.43 -8.75
C CYS A 660 23.28 28.98 -8.07
N ALA A 661 23.27 28.81 -6.74
CA ALA A 661 22.06 28.45 -5.99
C ALA A 661 21.09 29.63 -5.77
N GLN A 662 21.48 30.87 -6.10
CA GLN A 662 20.60 32.02 -5.92
C GLN A 662 19.82 32.31 -7.20
N PRO A 663 18.49 32.09 -7.24
CA PRO A 663 17.69 32.43 -8.41
C PRO A 663 17.70 33.94 -8.64
N ARG A 664 17.74 34.34 -9.91
CA ARG A 664 17.65 35.74 -10.29
C ARG A 664 16.23 36.26 -10.18
N LEU A 665 15.27 35.40 -10.50
CA LEU A 665 13.85 35.64 -10.35
C LEU A 665 13.23 34.39 -9.71
N PHE A 666 12.28 34.58 -8.81
CA PHE A 666 11.44 33.52 -8.26
C PHE A 666 10.04 34.08 -8.00
N GLY A 667 9.03 33.34 -8.40
CA GLY A 667 7.64 33.75 -8.32
C GLY A 667 6.73 32.75 -9.00
N THR A 668 5.43 33.00 -8.92
CA THR A 668 4.38 32.12 -9.46
C THR A 668 3.83 32.73 -10.75
N LEU A 669 3.68 31.91 -11.80
CA LEU A 669 2.95 32.29 -13.00
C LEU A 669 1.44 32.36 -12.73
N THR A 670 0.70 33.17 -13.47
CA THR A 670 -0.75 33.35 -13.34
C THR A 670 -1.45 33.00 -14.65
N GLU A 671 -2.78 32.94 -14.63
CA GLU A 671 -3.58 32.77 -15.85
C GLU A 671 -3.58 34.01 -16.75
N GLN A 672 -3.15 35.16 -16.22
CA GLN A 672 -3.03 36.40 -16.97
C GLN A 672 -1.69 36.42 -17.71
N SER A 673 -1.60 37.17 -18.81
CA SER A 673 -0.35 37.33 -19.57
C SER A 673 0.09 38.79 -19.64
N GLY A 674 1.38 39.03 -19.88
CA GLY A 674 1.94 40.37 -20.02
C GLY A 674 1.74 41.19 -18.74
N ALA A 675 1.20 42.40 -18.85
CA ALA A 675 1.07 43.31 -17.70
C ALA A 675 0.16 42.79 -16.56
N GLY A 676 -0.67 41.77 -16.82
CA GLY A 676 -1.47 41.08 -15.80
C GLY A 676 -0.68 40.05 -14.98
N ASP A 677 0.49 39.63 -15.47
CA ASP A 677 1.41 38.75 -14.77
C ASP A 677 2.81 39.41 -14.64
N PRO A 678 3.07 40.05 -13.49
CA PRO A 678 4.36 40.70 -13.23
C PRO A 678 5.55 39.73 -13.28
N HIS A 679 5.36 38.45 -12.91
CA HIS A 679 6.43 37.46 -12.89
C HIS A 679 6.73 36.96 -14.30
N GLU A 680 5.71 36.63 -15.10
CA GLU A 680 5.86 36.34 -16.53
C GLU A 680 6.59 37.50 -17.23
N THR A 681 6.16 38.74 -16.99
CA THR A 681 6.80 39.93 -17.55
C THR A 681 8.28 40.02 -17.16
N ALA A 682 8.61 39.76 -15.89
CA ALA A 682 10.00 39.79 -15.42
C ALA A 682 10.84 38.67 -16.06
N LEU A 683 10.29 37.46 -16.19
CA LEU A 683 10.96 36.33 -16.85
C LEU A 683 11.23 36.62 -18.33
N LEU A 684 10.24 37.15 -19.06
CA LEU A 684 10.38 37.53 -20.47
C LEU A 684 11.39 38.67 -20.67
N GLN A 685 11.39 39.65 -19.76
CA GLN A 685 12.38 40.73 -19.77
C GLN A 685 13.79 40.20 -19.49
N ALA A 686 13.95 39.32 -18.50
CA ALA A 686 15.22 38.68 -18.20
C ALA A 686 15.76 37.91 -19.41
N LEU A 687 14.93 37.08 -20.05
CA LEU A 687 15.26 36.35 -21.28
C LEU A 687 15.62 37.27 -22.46
N THR A 688 14.93 38.39 -22.62
CA THR A 688 15.17 39.35 -23.71
C THR A 688 16.46 40.15 -23.51
N ASN A 689 16.72 40.55 -22.26
CA ASN A 689 17.91 41.34 -21.90
C ASN A 689 19.16 40.48 -21.78
N GLN A 690 19.00 39.16 -21.62
CA GLN A 690 20.13 38.26 -21.48
C GLN A 690 20.87 38.07 -22.80
N ARG A 691 22.19 38.17 -22.71
CA ARG A 691 23.10 37.98 -23.83
C ARG A 691 24.01 36.79 -23.51
N PRO A 692 23.96 35.70 -24.28
CA PRO A 692 24.88 34.61 -24.06
C PRO A 692 26.31 35.07 -24.32
N CYS A 693 27.20 34.81 -23.38
CA CYS A 693 28.60 35.19 -23.35
C CYS A 693 29.29 34.60 -22.12
N GLY A 694 30.57 34.24 -22.27
CA GLY A 694 31.38 33.69 -21.20
C GLY A 694 31.59 32.18 -21.30
N ASP A 695 32.15 31.64 -20.23
CA ASP A 695 32.53 30.24 -20.04
C ASP A 695 31.39 29.36 -19.55
N THR A 696 31.59 28.04 -19.51
CA THR A 696 30.53 27.07 -19.26
C THR A 696 30.81 26.30 -17.95
N PRO A 697 30.55 26.88 -16.75
CA PRO A 697 30.82 26.26 -15.44
C PRO A 697 29.76 25.22 -15.04
N VAL A 698 29.63 24.17 -15.86
CA VAL A 698 28.53 23.20 -15.87
C VAL A 698 28.29 22.50 -14.52
N ARG A 699 29.33 21.98 -13.86
CA ARG A 699 29.20 21.30 -12.55
C ARG A 699 28.66 22.24 -11.47
N ASN A 700 29.21 23.45 -11.43
CA ASN A 700 28.86 24.43 -10.40
C ASN A 700 27.43 24.94 -10.57
N ALA A 701 26.98 25.09 -11.81
CA ALA A 701 25.60 25.45 -12.12
C ALA A 701 24.61 24.38 -11.66
N LEU A 702 24.90 23.10 -11.92
CA LEU A 702 24.04 22.00 -11.50
C LEU A 702 24.01 21.84 -9.98
N ASP A 703 25.17 21.92 -9.31
CA ASP A 703 25.28 21.88 -7.84
C ASP A 703 24.39 22.93 -7.17
N GLY A 704 24.47 24.18 -7.65
CA GLY A 704 23.66 25.26 -7.10
C GLY A 704 22.16 25.08 -7.36
N ALA A 705 21.79 24.63 -8.56
CA ALA A 705 20.40 24.38 -8.92
C ALA A 705 19.78 23.28 -8.06
N VAL A 706 20.48 22.15 -7.92
CA VAL A 706 20.04 21.03 -7.07
C VAL A 706 19.98 21.47 -5.61
N TYR A 707 21.01 22.15 -5.09
CA TYR A 707 21.01 22.62 -3.71
C TYR A 707 19.79 23.51 -3.40
N TRP A 708 19.50 24.51 -4.25
CA TRP A 708 18.34 25.37 -4.05
C TRP A 708 17.03 24.57 -4.03
N ALA A 709 16.88 23.67 -5.01
CA ALA A 709 15.68 22.86 -5.14
C ALA A 709 15.50 21.90 -3.95
N THR A 710 16.57 21.29 -3.46
CA THR A 710 16.59 20.48 -2.23
C THR A 710 16.14 21.30 -1.03
N GLN A 711 16.70 22.49 -0.82
CA GLN A 711 16.29 23.35 0.30
C GLN A 711 14.82 23.81 0.17
N ARG A 712 14.35 24.08 -1.05
CA ARG A 712 12.95 24.40 -1.31
C ARG A 712 12.05 23.24 -0.93
N LYS A 713 12.37 22.03 -1.37
CA LYS A 713 11.59 20.82 -1.11
C LYS A 713 11.54 20.45 0.36
N ILE A 714 12.65 20.63 1.09
CA ILE A 714 12.69 20.45 2.56
C ILE A 714 11.79 21.48 3.27
N ALA A 715 11.82 22.74 2.82
CA ALA A 715 11.01 23.80 3.41
C ALA A 715 9.52 23.76 2.98
N HIS A 716 9.23 23.08 1.88
CA HIS A 716 7.92 22.99 1.23
C HIS A 716 7.64 21.56 0.75
N PRO A 717 7.44 20.58 1.66
CA PRO A 717 7.19 19.19 1.31
C PRO A 717 5.92 18.99 0.45
N GLU A 718 4.97 19.92 0.56
CA GLU A 718 3.72 20.00 -0.22
C GLU A 718 3.94 20.36 -1.70
N GLU A 719 5.10 20.94 -2.02
CA GLU A 719 5.49 21.27 -3.39
C GLU A 719 6.22 20.10 -4.04
N GLU A 720 6.01 19.95 -5.34
CA GLU A 720 6.86 19.10 -6.17
C GLU A 720 7.93 19.97 -6.81
N VAL A 721 9.19 19.72 -6.48
CA VAL A 721 10.29 20.60 -6.85
C VAL A 721 11.20 19.90 -7.84
N ILE A 722 11.39 20.51 -9.02
CA ILE A 722 12.21 19.97 -10.10
C ILE A 722 13.30 20.96 -10.52
N VAL A 723 14.39 20.43 -11.06
CA VAL A 723 15.45 21.19 -11.73
C VAL A 723 15.34 20.97 -13.23
N ILE A 724 15.22 22.04 -14.01
CA ILE A 724 15.38 22.01 -15.46
C ILE A 724 16.77 22.57 -15.79
N PHE A 725 17.67 21.71 -16.25
CA PHE A 725 19.07 22.07 -16.48
C PHE A 725 19.38 22.12 -17.98
N ILE A 726 19.52 23.30 -18.56
CA ILE A 726 19.63 23.49 -20.01
C ILE A 726 21.05 23.90 -20.39
N SER A 727 21.70 23.17 -21.30
CA SER A 727 23.05 23.49 -21.80
C SER A 727 23.33 22.93 -23.19
N ASP A 728 24.30 23.51 -23.91
CA ASP A 728 24.84 22.90 -25.13
C ASP A 728 26.07 22.01 -24.89
N GLY A 729 26.44 21.80 -23.62
CA GLY A 729 27.29 20.72 -23.12
C GLY A 729 28.80 20.89 -23.26
N ILE A 730 29.28 22.05 -23.72
CA ILE A 730 30.71 22.32 -23.85
C ILE A 730 31.24 22.86 -22.53
N ALA A 731 31.56 22.01 -21.56
CA ALA A 731 32.15 22.44 -20.29
C ALA A 731 33.55 23.04 -20.50
N THR A 732 33.77 24.30 -20.12
CA THR A 732 35.09 24.95 -20.27
C THR A 732 35.83 25.07 -18.93
N HIS A 733 35.12 25.01 -17.80
CA HIS A 733 35.66 25.21 -16.44
C HIS A 733 34.86 24.42 -15.39
N CYS A 734 35.32 24.45 -14.13
CA CYS A 734 34.69 23.80 -12.98
C CYS A 734 34.49 22.29 -13.17
N ASP A 735 35.58 21.61 -13.53
CA ASP A 735 35.62 20.19 -13.89
C ASP A 735 35.00 19.87 -15.27
N PRO A 736 35.73 20.14 -16.35
CA PRO A 736 35.25 19.93 -17.70
C PRO A 736 35.19 18.45 -18.13
N ASN A 737 35.56 17.48 -17.26
CA ASN A 737 35.72 16.07 -17.64
C ASN A 737 35.17 15.02 -16.64
N GLU A 738 34.70 15.36 -15.43
CA GLU A 738 34.11 14.38 -14.50
C GLU A 738 32.57 14.37 -14.53
N TRP A 739 32.06 13.70 -15.56
CA TRP A 739 30.62 13.49 -15.80
C TRP A 739 29.92 12.66 -14.70
N THR A 740 30.67 11.78 -14.02
CA THR A 740 30.20 11.05 -12.83
C THR A 740 29.76 11.99 -11.71
N THR A 741 30.49 13.09 -11.53
CA THR A 741 30.26 14.04 -10.45
C THR A 741 28.95 14.83 -10.68
N MET A 742 28.59 15.10 -11.93
CA MET A 742 27.31 15.74 -12.26
C MET A 742 26.10 14.82 -12.04
N ALA A 743 26.23 13.56 -12.44
CA ALA A 743 25.19 12.59 -12.21
C ALA A 743 24.99 12.37 -10.70
N GLN A 744 26.07 12.34 -9.91
CA GLN A 744 26.02 12.29 -8.44
C GLN A 744 25.37 13.52 -7.80
N ILE A 745 25.57 14.72 -8.35
CA ILE A 745 24.89 15.93 -7.87
C ILE A 745 23.37 15.78 -8.06
N ALA A 746 22.93 15.40 -9.27
CA ALA A 746 21.51 15.16 -9.55
C ALA A 746 20.94 14.01 -8.69
N GLN A 747 21.73 12.94 -8.51
CA GLN A 747 21.45 11.84 -7.59
C GLN A 747 21.19 12.34 -6.18
N THR A 748 22.09 13.17 -5.64
CA THR A 748 21.97 13.69 -4.27
C THR A 748 20.68 14.49 -4.09
N GLY A 749 20.28 15.29 -5.09
CA GLY A 749 19.02 16.03 -5.07
C GLY A 749 17.80 15.11 -5.09
N PHE A 750 17.79 14.15 -6.00
CA PHE A 750 16.68 13.22 -6.17
C PHE A 750 16.53 12.28 -4.98
N HIS A 751 17.62 11.71 -4.50
CA HIS A 751 17.59 10.79 -3.37
C HIS A 751 17.42 11.54 -2.04
N GLY A 752 18.13 12.64 -1.80
CA GLY A 752 18.05 13.34 -0.52
C GLY A 752 16.71 14.05 -0.28
N SER A 753 15.95 14.39 -1.32
CA SER A 753 14.70 15.16 -1.16
C SER A 753 13.63 14.91 -2.23
N GLY A 754 13.78 13.93 -3.12
CA GLY A 754 12.84 13.68 -4.22
C GLY A 754 12.94 14.69 -5.38
N VAL A 755 13.96 15.55 -5.41
CA VAL A 755 14.08 16.60 -6.43
C VAL A 755 14.49 16.02 -7.77
N ARG A 756 13.56 16.03 -8.73
CA ARG A 756 13.82 15.50 -10.08
C ARG A 756 14.62 16.46 -10.94
N THR A 757 15.64 15.96 -11.63
CA THR A 757 16.47 16.75 -12.56
C THR A 757 16.17 16.38 -14.01
N TYR A 758 15.76 17.36 -14.80
CA TYR A 758 15.47 17.26 -16.23
C TYR A 758 16.53 18.01 -17.04
N PRO A 759 17.64 17.35 -17.41
CA PRO A 759 18.65 17.95 -18.27
C PRO A 759 18.14 18.05 -19.72
N ILE A 760 18.34 19.21 -20.32
CA ILE A 760 18.04 19.48 -21.73
C ILE A 760 19.35 19.86 -22.42
N GLY A 761 19.89 18.94 -23.21
CA GLY A 761 21.11 19.12 -23.98
C GLY A 761 20.83 19.35 -25.47
N PHE A 762 21.67 20.12 -26.14
CA PHE A 762 21.64 20.19 -27.60
C PHE A 762 22.99 20.50 -28.22
N GLY A 763 23.16 20.14 -29.48
CA GLY A 763 24.41 20.40 -30.19
C GLY A 763 25.53 19.44 -29.84
N GLU A 764 26.58 19.93 -29.17
CA GLU A 764 27.77 19.14 -28.80
C GLU A 764 27.65 18.48 -27.41
N ALA A 765 26.55 18.75 -26.69
CA ALA A 765 26.20 17.97 -25.51
C ALA A 765 26.17 16.49 -25.87
N GLN A 766 26.81 15.65 -25.06
CA GLN A 766 26.79 14.22 -25.29
C GLN A 766 25.43 13.68 -24.85
N GLU A 767 24.69 13.06 -25.77
CA GLU A 767 23.38 12.46 -25.47
C GLU A 767 23.45 11.51 -24.27
N ALA A 768 24.50 10.69 -24.20
CA ALA A 768 24.77 9.79 -23.08
C ALA A 768 24.86 10.52 -21.74
N PHE A 769 25.40 11.74 -21.71
CA PHE A 769 25.54 12.55 -20.49
C PHE A 769 24.21 13.16 -20.04
N VAL A 770 23.41 13.67 -20.98
CA VAL A 770 22.05 14.16 -20.69
C VAL A 770 21.20 13.03 -20.11
N VAL A 771 21.32 11.83 -20.68
CA VAL A 771 20.64 10.63 -20.19
C VAL A 771 21.14 10.26 -18.79
N GLN A 772 22.45 10.23 -18.55
CA GLN A 772 23.02 9.84 -17.25
C GLN A 772 22.61 10.80 -16.11
N VAL A 773 22.64 12.11 -16.33
CA VAL A 773 22.20 13.10 -15.31
C VAL A 773 20.71 12.99 -15.04
N ALA A 774 19.90 12.75 -16.07
CA ALA A 774 18.46 12.56 -15.89
C ALA A 774 18.14 11.29 -15.10
N GLN A 775 18.80 10.19 -15.42
CA GLN A 775 18.65 8.89 -14.76
C GLN A 775 18.97 9.01 -13.27
N GLN A 776 20.15 9.53 -12.94
CA GLN A 776 20.55 9.70 -11.55
C GLN A 776 19.68 10.73 -10.83
N GLY A 777 19.26 11.78 -11.55
CA GLY A 777 18.36 12.80 -11.03
C GLY A 777 16.89 12.41 -11.00
N GLY A 778 16.50 11.17 -11.27
CA GLY A 778 15.10 10.72 -11.24
C GLY A 778 14.14 11.42 -12.22
N GLY A 779 14.68 12.12 -13.22
CA GLY A 779 13.93 12.85 -14.24
C GLY A 779 14.14 12.28 -15.64
N ARG A 780 13.78 13.07 -16.65
CA ARG A 780 13.95 12.71 -18.06
C ARG A 780 14.91 13.66 -18.77
N GLY A 781 15.82 13.07 -19.54
CA GLY A 781 16.79 13.79 -20.35
C GLY A 781 16.25 14.08 -21.74
N PHE A 782 16.50 15.26 -22.26
CA PHE A 782 16.09 15.65 -23.61
C PHE A 782 17.32 16.09 -24.40
N PHE A 783 17.67 15.34 -25.45
CA PHE A 783 18.77 15.70 -26.33
C PHE A 783 18.27 16.09 -27.72
N PHE A 784 18.74 17.23 -28.22
CA PHE A 784 18.42 17.69 -29.58
C PHE A 784 19.69 17.92 -30.41
N ASN A 785 19.84 17.13 -31.46
CA ASN A 785 20.88 17.33 -32.48
C ASN A 785 20.48 18.33 -33.59
N THR A 786 19.37 19.05 -33.40
CA THR A 786 18.81 20.01 -34.36
C THR A 786 18.98 21.45 -33.89
N THR A 787 18.83 22.41 -34.80
CA THR A 787 18.93 23.85 -34.52
C THR A 787 17.74 24.61 -35.13
N GLY A 788 17.61 25.90 -34.83
CA GLY A 788 16.59 26.77 -35.42
C GLY A 788 15.16 26.43 -35.01
N SER A 789 14.20 26.53 -35.93
CA SER A 789 12.77 26.35 -35.64
C SER A 789 12.40 24.92 -35.20
N THR A 790 13.15 23.91 -35.64
CA THR A 790 12.97 22.52 -35.19
C THR A 790 13.34 22.40 -33.72
N LEU A 791 14.49 22.95 -33.33
CA LEU A 791 14.91 23.01 -31.93
C LEU A 791 13.86 23.74 -31.07
N GLU A 792 13.32 24.86 -31.54
CA GLU A 792 12.26 25.60 -30.83
C GLU A 792 11.03 24.71 -30.57
N THR A 793 10.57 23.98 -31.58
CA THR A 793 9.39 23.11 -31.49
C THR A 793 9.63 21.93 -30.55
N SER A 794 10.81 21.33 -30.63
CA SER A 794 11.23 20.23 -29.76
C SER A 794 11.38 20.69 -28.30
N LEU A 795 11.94 21.87 -28.05
CA LEU A 795 12.06 22.46 -26.71
C LEU A 795 10.69 22.75 -26.09
N LYS A 796 9.75 23.32 -26.85
CA LYS A 796 8.36 23.52 -26.38
C LYS A 796 7.71 22.19 -25.99
N SER A 797 7.95 21.14 -26.79
CA SER A 797 7.41 19.81 -26.52
C SER A 797 8.04 19.19 -25.28
N ALA A 798 9.35 19.35 -25.08
CA ALA A 798 10.05 18.90 -23.88
C ALA A 798 9.54 19.61 -22.63
N LEU A 799 9.47 20.95 -22.62
CA LEU A 799 8.98 21.71 -21.47
C LEU A 799 7.53 21.35 -21.11
N LYS A 800 6.67 21.14 -22.11
CA LYS A 800 5.29 20.64 -21.89
C LYS A 800 5.27 19.22 -21.34
N SER A 801 6.15 18.36 -21.83
CA SER A 801 6.26 17.00 -21.30
C SER A 801 6.80 16.98 -19.87
N ILE A 802 7.78 17.81 -19.54
CA ILE A 802 8.33 17.94 -18.18
C ILE A 802 7.22 18.41 -17.22
N ARG A 803 6.39 19.38 -17.64
CA ARG A 803 5.21 19.77 -16.87
C ARG A 803 4.24 18.61 -16.66
N GLY A 804 4.01 17.78 -17.69
CA GLY A 804 3.10 16.63 -17.63
C GLY A 804 3.63 15.41 -16.87
N ASP A 805 4.94 15.21 -16.79
CA ASP A 805 5.58 14.09 -16.06
C ASP A 805 5.41 14.20 -14.54
N VAL A 806 5.02 15.37 -14.05
CA VAL A 806 5.11 15.76 -12.65
C VAL A 806 3.72 15.89 -11.98
N GLN A 807 2.63 15.69 -12.75
CA GLN A 807 1.25 15.72 -12.26
C GLN A 807 0.47 14.49 -12.76
N PRO A 808 0.12 13.50 -11.91
CA PRO A 808 -0.44 12.24 -12.38
C PRO A 808 -1.84 12.45 -12.97
N CYS A 809 -1.99 12.17 -14.26
CA CYS A 809 -3.29 12.04 -14.91
C CYS A 809 -3.77 10.59 -14.99
N ASP A 810 -2.95 9.68 -14.48
CA ASP A 810 -3.31 8.30 -14.21
C ASP A 810 -3.59 8.18 -12.70
N VAL A 811 -4.82 7.80 -12.37
CA VAL A 811 -5.30 7.58 -11.00
C VAL A 811 -5.33 6.07 -10.78
N GLN A 812 -4.67 5.59 -9.72
CA GLN A 812 -4.68 4.16 -9.42
C GLN A 812 -6.09 3.73 -8.97
N VAL A 813 -6.58 2.60 -9.47
CA VAL A 813 -7.91 2.10 -9.09
C VAL A 813 -7.84 1.25 -7.81
N PRO A 814 -8.92 1.20 -6.99
CA PRO A 814 -8.98 0.33 -5.81
C PRO A 814 -8.72 -1.15 -6.11
N VAL A 815 -8.07 -1.87 -5.18
CA VAL A 815 -7.72 -3.31 -5.34
C VAL A 815 -8.91 -4.20 -5.60
N ALA A 816 -10.07 -3.88 -5.04
CA ALA A 816 -11.30 -4.62 -5.26
C ALA A 816 -11.60 -4.83 -6.76
N LEU A 817 -11.24 -3.86 -7.61
CA LEU A 817 -11.39 -3.94 -9.07
C LEU A 817 -10.24 -4.63 -9.80
N GLN A 818 -9.07 -4.72 -9.17
CA GLN A 818 -7.87 -5.30 -9.78
C GLN A 818 -7.96 -6.83 -9.73
N ASN A 819 -7.58 -7.51 -10.81
CA ASN A 819 -7.57 -8.98 -10.91
C ASN A 819 -8.85 -9.70 -10.44
N ASN A 820 -10.00 -9.01 -10.38
CA ASN A 820 -11.26 -9.51 -9.82
C ASN A 820 -11.11 -10.00 -8.36
N ASN A 821 -10.31 -9.28 -7.56
CA ASN A 821 -10.08 -9.59 -6.14
C ASN A 821 -11.38 -9.52 -5.32
N ASP A 822 -12.34 -8.70 -5.74
CA ASP A 822 -13.71 -8.74 -5.23
C ASP A 822 -14.72 -8.85 -6.40
N PRO A 823 -15.35 -10.02 -6.62
CA PRO A 823 -16.29 -10.23 -7.72
C PRO A 823 -17.62 -9.46 -7.54
N THR A 824 -17.85 -8.83 -6.39
CA THR A 824 -19.08 -8.05 -6.11
C THR A 824 -18.95 -6.58 -6.51
N VAL A 825 -17.73 -6.11 -6.79
CA VAL A 825 -17.43 -4.74 -7.22
C VAL A 825 -17.10 -4.72 -8.71
N THR A 826 -17.72 -3.83 -9.46
CA THR A 826 -17.51 -3.66 -10.90
C THR A 826 -16.97 -2.28 -11.25
N ILE A 827 -16.43 -2.14 -12.46
CA ILE A 827 -15.95 -0.85 -12.98
C ILE A 827 -17.03 0.25 -13.00
N ASP A 828 -18.31 -0.12 -12.92
CA ASP A 828 -19.43 0.82 -12.89
C ASP A 828 -19.63 1.42 -11.49
N ASP A 829 -19.08 0.79 -10.46
CA ASP A 829 -19.03 1.29 -9.08
C ASP A 829 -17.86 2.27 -8.87
N LEU A 830 -16.97 2.43 -9.86
CA LEU A 830 -15.82 3.32 -9.78
C LEU A 830 -16.19 4.78 -10.10
N GLU A 831 -16.01 5.65 -9.12
CA GLU A 831 -16.07 7.10 -9.25
C GLU A 831 -14.66 7.70 -9.19
N ILE A 832 -14.37 8.62 -10.11
CA ILE A 832 -13.19 9.48 -9.99
C ILE A 832 -13.67 10.84 -9.54
N ILE A 833 -13.22 11.28 -8.36
CA ILE A 833 -13.61 12.55 -7.75
C ILE A 833 -12.43 13.51 -7.90
N TYR A 834 -12.67 14.63 -8.57
CA TYR A 834 -11.79 15.79 -8.57
C TYR A 834 -12.30 16.77 -7.53
N THR A 835 -11.50 17.04 -6.51
CA THR A 835 -11.77 18.15 -5.58
C THR A 835 -10.88 19.30 -5.97
N SER A 836 -11.45 20.49 -6.10
CA SER A 836 -10.66 21.69 -6.34
C SER A 836 -9.82 22.10 -5.12
N GLY A 837 -8.81 22.95 -5.31
CA GLY A 837 -8.06 23.54 -4.20
C GLY A 837 -8.90 24.40 -3.23
N GLY A 838 -10.12 24.76 -3.62
CA GLY A 838 -11.12 25.39 -2.74
C GLY A 838 -11.96 24.40 -1.92
N GLY A 839 -11.74 23.09 -2.06
CA GLY A 839 -12.46 22.03 -1.36
C GLY A 839 -13.77 21.59 -2.02
N THR A 840 -14.03 21.96 -3.28
CA THR A 840 -15.27 21.57 -3.98
C THR A 840 -15.08 20.27 -4.74
N ASP A 841 -15.84 19.23 -4.37
CA ASP A 841 -15.86 17.94 -5.06
C ASP A 841 -16.65 17.98 -6.38
N THR A 842 -16.11 17.32 -7.41
CA THR A 842 -16.74 17.08 -8.71
C THR A 842 -16.49 15.63 -9.13
N THR A 843 -17.54 14.84 -9.23
CA THR A 843 -17.46 13.49 -9.81
C THR A 843 -17.24 13.58 -11.33
N LEU A 844 -16.17 12.96 -11.81
CA LEU A 844 -15.79 12.93 -13.22
C LEU A 844 -16.56 11.82 -13.96
N THR A 845 -16.91 12.10 -15.21
CA THR A 845 -17.70 11.21 -16.07
C THR A 845 -16.81 10.16 -16.73
N ARG A 846 -17.17 8.88 -16.60
CA ARG A 846 -16.48 7.80 -17.30
C ARG A 846 -16.78 7.83 -18.80
N VAL A 847 -15.75 7.66 -19.63
CA VAL A 847 -15.85 7.45 -21.09
C VAL A 847 -15.21 6.12 -21.49
N PRO A 848 -15.58 5.52 -22.64
CA PRO A 848 -15.10 4.18 -23.00
C PRO A 848 -13.58 4.07 -23.22
N ASN A 849 -12.94 5.13 -23.73
CA ASN A 849 -11.51 5.16 -24.07
C ASN A 849 -11.07 6.59 -24.41
N ALA A 850 -9.76 6.76 -24.62
CA ALA A 850 -9.15 8.05 -24.98
C ALA A 850 -9.79 8.75 -26.19
N ALA A 851 -10.28 8.01 -27.20
CA ALA A 851 -10.90 8.61 -28.38
C ALA A 851 -12.28 9.22 -28.11
N SER A 852 -12.91 8.84 -26.99
CA SER A 852 -14.22 9.33 -26.55
C SER A 852 -14.11 10.45 -25.52
N CYS A 853 -12.93 11.05 -25.38
CA CYS A 853 -12.68 12.01 -24.31
C CYS A 853 -13.50 13.30 -24.41
N VAL A 854 -14.02 13.73 -23.25
CA VAL A 854 -14.81 14.93 -23.05
C VAL A 854 -14.27 15.73 -21.87
N ALA A 855 -14.76 16.97 -21.68
CA ALA A 855 -14.50 17.72 -20.45
C ALA A 855 -15.07 16.99 -19.23
N ASN A 856 -14.35 17.07 -18.11
CA ASN A 856 -14.62 16.26 -16.89
C ASN A 856 -14.73 14.75 -17.15
N GLY A 857 -14.01 14.23 -18.15
CA GLY A 857 -13.99 12.82 -18.52
C GLY A 857 -12.80 12.03 -17.96
N TRP A 858 -12.95 10.71 -17.83
CA TRP A 858 -11.86 9.75 -17.56
C TRP A 858 -12.17 8.38 -18.19
N TYR A 859 -11.17 7.52 -18.41
CA TYR A 859 -11.32 6.18 -18.97
C TYR A 859 -10.37 5.18 -18.31
N ILE A 860 -10.69 3.88 -18.35
CA ILE A 860 -9.82 2.83 -17.80
C ILE A 860 -8.74 2.40 -18.81
N ASP A 861 -7.56 2.08 -18.29
CA ASP A 861 -6.43 1.56 -19.06
C ASP A 861 -6.73 0.21 -19.72
N ASN A 862 -7.22 -0.76 -18.95
CA ASN A 862 -7.59 -2.10 -19.40
C ASN A 862 -8.88 -2.58 -18.71
N PRO A 863 -10.02 -2.71 -19.43
CA PRO A 863 -11.28 -3.17 -18.84
C PRO A 863 -11.27 -4.59 -18.27
N ALA A 864 -10.34 -5.45 -18.68
CA ALA A 864 -10.26 -6.83 -18.19
C ALA A 864 -9.38 -6.97 -16.93
N ASN A 865 -8.44 -6.04 -16.73
CA ASN A 865 -7.62 -5.96 -15.54
C ASN A 865 -7.25 -4.48 -15.29
N PRO A 866 -8.17 -3.72 -14.68
CA PRO A 866 -7.99 -2.29 -14.52
C PRO A 866 -6.90 -2.02 -13.50
N MET A 867 -5.88 -1.25 -13.89
CA MET A 867 -4.86 -0.76 -12.95
C MET A 867 -4.95 0.75 -12.77
N PHE A 868 -5.39 1.46 -13.82
CA PHE A 868 -5.43 2.92 -13.83
C PHE A 868 -6.72 3.46 -14.46
N ALA A 869 -7.30 4.46 -13.80
CA ALA A 869 -8.25 5.39 -14.37
C ALA A 869 -7.50 6.62 -14.91
N ARG A 870 -7.50 6.78 -16.23
CA ARG A 870 -6.82 7.86 -16.93
C ARG A 870 -7.75 9.02 -17.16
N LEU A 871 -7.38 10.21 -16.70
CA LEU A 871 -8.12 11.43 -16.95
C LEU A 871 -8.08 11.78 -18.44
N CYS A 872 -9.20 12.28 -18.97
CA CYS A 872 -9.21 12.82 -20.32
C CYS A 872 -8.29 14.04 -20.43
N PRO A 873 -7.64 14.29 -21.58
CA PRO A 873 -6.62 15.34 -21.70
C PRO A 873 -7.06 16.74 -21.24
N THR A 874 -8.32 17.12 -21.49
CA THR A 874 -8.88 18.40 -21.04
C THR A 874 -9.11 18.42 -19.53
N THR A 875 -9.61 17.33 -18.97
CA THR A 875 -9.80 17.14 -17.52
C THR A 875 -8.48 17.13 -16.78
N CYS A 876 -7.52 16.35 -17.28
CA CYS A 876 -6.13 16.34 -16.86
C CYS A 876 -5.58 17.77 -16.83
N GLY A 877 -5.75 18.56 -17.90
CA GLY A 877 -5.33 19.97 -17.92
C GLY A 877 -5.98 20.84 -16.84
N THR A 878 -7.28 20.69 -16.57
CA THR A 878 -7.98 21.41 -15.48
C THR A 878 -7.43 21.04 -14.11
N VAL A 879 -7.31 19.73 -13.86
CA VAL A 879 -6.75 19.21 -12.61
C VAL A 879 -5.31 19.70 -12.41
N GLN A 880 -4.51 19.66 -13.47
CA GLN A 880 -3.12 20.11 -13.50
C GLN A 880 -2.96 21.61 -13.21
N SER A 881 -3.93 22.43 -13.60
CA SER A 881 -3.94 23.87 -13.31
C SER A 881 -4.40 24.23 -11.89
N ASP A 882 -5.00 23.29 -11.16
CA ASP A 882 -5.52 23.50 -9.81
C ASP A 882 -4.60 22.89 -8.76
N LEU A 883 -3.69 23.71 -8.23
CA LEU A 883 -2.57 23.25 -7.39
C LEU A 883 -2.93 22.93 -5.94
N GLY A 884 -4.21 23.08 -5.57
CA GLY A 884 -4.74 22.52 -4.33
C GLY A 884 -5.66 21.32 -4.61
N ALA A 885 -5.80 20.91 -5.86
CA ALA A 885 -6.71 19.84 -6.21
C ALA A 885 -6.19 18.48 -5.79
N ARG A 886 -7.14 17.63 -5.45
CA ARG A 886 -6.94 16.19 -5.27
C ARG A 886 -7.78 15.45 -6.29
N VAL A 887 -7.26 14.35 -6.79
CA VAL A 887 -8.05 13.39 -7.56
C VAL A 887 -8.04 12.05 -6.83
N GLN A 888 -9.23 11.54 -6.61
CA GLN A 888 -9.50 10.32 -5.85
C GLN A 888 -10.21 9.31 -6.74
N ALA A 889 -9.85 8.04 -6.61
CA ALA A 889 -10.66 6.94 -7.08
C ALA A 889 -11.42 6.35 -5.90
N ARG A 890 -12.76 6.33 -5.96
CA ARG A 890 -13.64 5.84 -4.90
C ARG A 890 -14.63 4.83 -5.48
N LEU A 891 -15.06 3.89 -4.67
CA LEU A 891 -16.23 3.04 -4.99
C LEU A 891 -17.51 3.69 -4.45
N THR A 892 -18.52 3.87 -5.32
CA THR A 892 -19.85 4.34 -4.94
C THR A 892 -20.45 3.40 -3.90
N GLY A 893 -20.98 3.95 -2.80
CA GLY A 893 -21.56 3.15 -1.71
C GLY A 893 -20.55 2.49 -0.78
N GLY A 894 -19.26 2.41 -1.13
CA GLY A 894 -18.26 1.58 -0.43
C GLY A 894 -18.52 0.08 -0.66
N CYS A 895 -17.51 -0.79 -0.46
CA CYS A 895 -17.80 -2.23 -0.31
C CYS A 895 -18.23 -2.49 1.14
N VAL A 896 -19.40 -1.96 1.49
CA VAL A 896 -20.08 -2.28 2.73
C VAL A 896 -20.77 -3.62 2.51
N ALA A 897 -20.78 -4.46 3.54
CA ALA A 897 -21.46 -5.75 3.50
C ALA A 897 -22.90 -5.56 2.97
N SER A 898 -23.18 -6.04 1.77
CA SER A 898 -24.54 -6.02 1.25
C SER A 898 -25.23 -7.29 1.73
N PHE A 899 -26.36 -7.10 2.41
CA PHE A 899 -27.28 -8.19 2.66
C PHE A 899 -28.08 -8.46 1.37
N GLU A 900 -28.09 -9.70 0.90
CA GLU A 900 -28.91 -10.11 -0.25
C GLU A 900 -30.21 -10.76 0.22
N GLU A 901 -31.28 -10.62 -0.55
CA GLU A 901 -32.55 -11.29 -0.24
C GLU A 901 -32.32 -12.81 -0.07
N THR A 902 -32.68 -13.34 1.10
CA THR A 902 -32.49 -14.76 1.41
C THR A 902 -33.84 -15.41 1.66
N VAL A 903 -34.01 -16.62 1.10
CA VAL A 903 -35.24 -17.40 1.22
C VAL A 903 -34.99 -18.64 2.06
N TYR A 904 -35.67 -18.75 3.20
CA TYR A 904 -35.70 -19.95 4.02
C TYR A 904 -37.01 -20.71 3.77
N ARG A 905 -36.93 -22.04 3.59
CA ARG A 905 -38.09 -22.91 3.36
C ARG A 905 -38.16 -23.99 4.43
N GLN A 906 -39.35 -24.17 4.99
CA GLN A 906 -39.64 -25.26 5.92
C GLN A 906 -40.89 -26.01 5.46
N THR A 907 -40.78 -27.34 5.32
CA THR A 907 -41.91 -28.19 4.94
C THR A 907 -42.46 -28.93 6.15
N TYR A 908 -43.77 -28.91 6.28
CA TYR A 908 -44.57 -29.63 7.27
C TYR A 908 -45.45 -30.65 6.57
N GLN A 909 -45.49 -31.86 7.10
CA GLN A 909 -46.42 -32.89 6.65
C GLN A 909 -47.36 -33.22 7.81
N ALA A 910 -48.65 -33.08 7.57
CA ALA A 910 -49.67 -33.39 8.54
C ALA A 910 -49.94 -34.89 8.61
N ASP A 911 -50.25 -35.37 9.81
CA ASP A 911 -50.39 -36.78 10.09
C ASP A 911 -51.73 -37.09 10.77
N CYS A 912 -52.79 -37.16 9.96
CA CYS A 912 -54.16 -37.32 10.46
C CYS A 912 -54.60 -38.79 10.58
N PRO A 913 -55.44 -39.15 11.58
CA PRO A 913 -56.08 -40.45 11.67
C PRO A 913 -56.97 -40.77 10.45
N SER A 914 -57.18 -42.07 10.19
CA SER A 914 -58.09 -42.52 9.12
C SER A 914 -59.50 -41.94 9.30
N GLY A 915 -60.09 -41.42 8.22
CA GLY A 915 -61.40 -40.75 8.23
C GLY A 915 -61.36 -39.26 8.59
N SER A 916 -60.18 -38.70 8.93
CA SER A 916 -59.98 -37.28 9.13
C SER A 916 -58.99 -36.70 8.12
N LYS A 917 -59.02 -35.38 7.94
CA LYS A 917 -58.13 -34.65 7.03
C LYS A 917 -57.61 -33.41 7.74
N VAL A 918 -56.36 -33.05 7.46
CA VAL A 918 -55.72 -31.88 8.08
C VAL A 918 -56.56 -30.63 7.88
N GLN A 919 -56.49 -29.73 8.84
CA GLN A 919 -56.90 -28.34 8.73
C GLN A 919 -55.79 -27.48 9.35
N TRP A 920 -55.09 -26.72 8.50
CA TRP A 920 -54.05 -25.80 8.96
C TRP A 920 -54.67 -24.69 9.81
N GLY A 921 -54.13 -24.49 11.02
CA GLY A 921 -54.67 -23.64 12.06
C GLY A 921 -54.10 -22.23 12.01
N PHE A 922 -53.05 -21.98 12.77
CA PHE A 922 -52.49 -20.64 12.99
C PHE A 922 -50.99 -20.58 12.71
N LEU A 923 -50.53 -19.39 12.29
CA LEU A 923 -49.11 -19.01 12.23
C LEU A 923 -48.84 -17.84 13.19
N ARG A 924 -47.71 -17.93 13.91
CA ARG A 924 -47.14 -16.85 14.73
C ARG A 924 -45.64 -16.71 14.47
N TRP A 925 -45.05 -15.57 14.82
CA TRP A 925 -43.61 -15.33 14.65
C TRP A 925 -43.07 -14.29 15.64
N ASP A 926 -41.77 -14.34 15.86
CA ASP A 926 -40.98 -13.32 16.55
C ASP A 926 -39.77 -12.96 15.67
N THR A 927 -39.67 -11.69 15.26
CA THR A 927 -38.58 -11.19 14.43
C THR A 927 -38.04 -9.86 14.93
N THR A 928 -36.80 -9.56 14.55
CA THR A 928 -36.24 -8.22 14.64
C THR A 928 -36.03 -7.67 13.24
N THR A 929 -36.62 -6.52 12.92
CA THR A 929 -36.52 -5.90 11.60
C THR A 929 -36.03 -4.45 11.75
N PRO A 930 -34.71 -4.20 11.80
CA PRO A 930 -34.16 -2.85 11.86
C PRO A 930 -34.52 -2.03 10.61
N SER A 931 -34.56 -0.70 10.75
CA SER A 931 -34.76 0.23 9.63
C SER A 931 -36.03 -0.05 8.81
N ASN A 932 -35.89 -0.37 7.51
CA ASN A 932 -36.96 -0.77 6.60
C ASN A 932 -36.82 -2.22 6.11
N THR A 933 -36.08 -3.05 6.84
CA THR A 933 -36.04 -4.51 6.58
C THR A 933 -37.41 -5.15 6.77
N SER A 934 -37.62 -6.35 6.21
CA SER A 934 -38.86 -7.10 6.42
C SER A 934 -38.69 -8.60 6.26
N VAL A 935 -39.59 -9.38 6.88
CA VAL A 935 -39.72 -10.83 6.63
C VAL A 935 -41.11 -11.10 6.07
N VAL A 936 -41.18 -11.64 4.85
CA VAL A 936 -42.44 -12.04 4.20
C VAL A 936 -42.66 -13.53 4.43
N PHE A 937 -43.74 -13.88 5.13
CA PHE A 937 -44.19 -15.25 5.32
C PHE A 937 -45.20 -15.61 4.24
N SER A 938 -44.94 -16.69 3.50
CA SER A 938 -45.87 -17.26 2.53
C SER A 938 -45.94 -18.78 2.66
N ALA A 939 -47.04 -19.40 2.23
CA ALA A 939 -47.16 -20.85 2.27
C ALA A 939 -47.78 -21.43 1.00
N LYS A 940 -47.36 -22.65 0.67
CA LYS A 940 -47.94 -23.49 -0.37
C LYS A 940 -48.45 -24.78 0.24
N THR A 941 -49.52 -25.34 -0.29
CA THR A 941 -50.02 -26.64 0.16
C THR A 941 -50.29 -27.63 -0.98
N ALA A 942 -49.99 -28.91 -0.73
CA ALA A 942 -50.12 -30.01 -1.68
C ALA A 942 -50.45 -31.33 -0.97
N ASP A 943 -51.11 -32.27 -1.67
CA ASP A 943 -51.33 -33.62 -1.12
C ASP A 943 -50.07 -34.51 -1.20
N THR A 944 -49.07 -34.10 -2.00
CA THR A 944 -47.81 -34.83 -2.18
C THR A 944 -46.65 -33.85 -2.26
N ALA A 945 -45.45 -34.27 -1.85
CA ALA A 945 -44.27 -33.40 -1.83
C ALA A 945 -43.94 -32.84 -3.23
N ALA A 946 -44.06 -33.68 -4.27
CA ALA A 946 -43.89 -33.26 -5.66
C ALA A 946 -44.92 -32.20 -6.11
N GLY A 947 -46.11 -32.19 -5.53
CA GLY A 947 -47.17 -31.23 -5.84
C GLY A 947 -46.87 -29.80 -5.37
N ILE A 948 -45.96 -29.62 -4.41
CA ILE A 948 -45.58 -28.29 -3.87
C ILE A 948 -44.98 -27.40 -4.95
N ALA A 949 -44.20 -27.95 -5.87
CA ALA A 949 -43.56 -27.18 -6.95
C ALA A 949 -44.59 -26.46 -7.84
N SER A 950 -45.77 -27.06 -8.03
CA SER A 950 -46.88 -26.50 -8.81
C SER A 950 -47.98 -25.82 -7.98
N ALA A 951 -47.86 -25.82 -6.66
CA ALA A 951 -48.88 -25.27 -5.77
C ALA A 951 -48.87 -23.72 -5.73
N THR A 952 -50.05 -23.13 -5.58
CA THR A 952 -50.23 -21.69 -5.42
C THR A 952 -49.59 -21.22 -4.11
N SER A 953 -48.81 -20.14 -4.16
CA SER A 953 -48.25 -19.50 -2.97
C SER A 953 -49.21 -18.45 -2.42
N HIS A 954 -49.48 -18.51 -1.11
CA HIS A 954 -50.34 -17.59 -0.39
C HIS A 954 -49.51 -16.76 0.59
N VAL A 955 -49.61 -15.43 0.53
CA VAL A 955 -48.93 -14.55 1.49
C VAL A 955 -49.68 -14.56 2.82
N LEU A 956 -49.00 -15.00 3.86
CA LEU A 956 -49.55 -15.17 5.21
C LEU A 956 -49.42 -13.90 6.05
N GLY A 957 -48.33 -13.15 5.89
CA GLY A 957 -48.09 -11.90 6.59
C GLY A 957 -46.68 -11.36 6.34
N THR A 958 -46.45 -10.11 6.73
CA THR A 958 -45.13 -9.46 6.63
C THR A 958 -44.76 -8.88 7.99
N ALA A 959 -43.63 -9.31 8.54
CA ALA A 959 -43.04 -8.72 9.74
C ALA A 959 -42.17 -7.51 9.35
N HIS A 960 -42.42 -6.36 9.97
CA HIS A 960 -41.64 -5.13 9.79
C HIS A 960 -41.88 -4.17 10.97
N ALA A 961 -40.95 -3.24 11.20
CA ALA A 961 -41.08 -2.21 12.23
C ALA A 961 -41.94 -1.03 11.76
N ASN A 962 -41.88 -0.71 10.45
CA ASN A 962 -42.45 0.50 9.84
C ASN A 962 -43.24 0.16 8.56
N PRO A 963 -44.40 0.79 8.27
CA PRO A 963 -45.02 1.88 9.02
C PRO A 963 -45.86 1.42 10.24
N VAL A 964 -46.18 0.12 10.34
CA VAL A 964 -46.89 -0.47 11.48
C VAL A 964 -46.04 -1.61 12.02
N ASN A 965 -45.82 -1.67 13.33
CA ASN A 965 -45.02 -2.72 13.91
C ASN A 965 -45.77 -4.06 13.91
N THR A 966 -45.27 -4.99 13.11
CA THR A 966 -45.74 -6.39 12.98
C THR A 966 -44.61 -7.39 13.25
N GLN A 967 -43.52 -6.93 13.89
CA GLN A 967 -42.34 -7.73 14.20
C GLN A 967 -42.64 -8.95 15.07
N VAL A 968 -43.62 -8.81 15.96
CA VAL A 968 -44.05 -9.88 16.87
C VAL A 968 -45.52 -10.18 16.61
N CYS A 969 -45.81 -11.42 16.23
CA CYS A 969 -47.15 -11.96 16.08
C CYS A 969 -47.36 -13.04 17.13
N THR A 970 -48.30 -12.84 18.07
CA THR A 970 -48.54 -13.75 19.19
C THR A 970 -49.92 -14.43 19.09
N MET A 971 -50.10 -15.54 19.80
CA MET A 971 -51.39 -16.24 19.92
C MET A 971 -52.47 -15.46 20.69
N LEU A 972 -52.07 -14.45 21.47
CA LEU A 972 -52.98 -13.66 22.31
C LEU A 972 -53.53 -12.42 21.59
N GLY A 973 -52.90 -12.01 20.48
CA GLY A 973 -53.20 -10.77 19.77
C GLY A 973 -52.93 -9.50 20.60
N PRO A 974 -52.95 -8.29 19.98
CA PRO A 974 -53.13 -8.01 18.55
C PRO A 974 -51.89 -7.34 17.89
N SER A 975 -51.70 -7.52 16.57
CA SER A 975 -51.25 -6.47 15.62
C SER A 975 -51.18 -7.04 14.19
N PRO A 976 -51.74 -6.34 13.17
CA PRO A 976 -53.17 -6.15 12.95
C PRO A 976 -53.97 -7.45 12.69
N GLU A 977 -53.35 -8.62 12.51
CA GLU A 977 -54.02 -9.89 12.17
C GLU A 977 -53.35 -11.11 12.84
N CYS A 978 -53.10 -11.03 14.15
CA CYS A 978 -52.42 -12.10 14.91
C CYS A 978 -53.35 -12.83 15.90
N PRO A 979 -53.23 -14.17 16.03
CA PRO A 979 -52.41 -15.05 15.19
C PRO A 979 -52.97 -15.18 13.77
N VAL A 980 -52.10 -15.45 12.78
CA VAL A 980 -52.52 -15.55 11.38
C VAL A 980 -53.32 -16.82 11.17
N ASN A 981 -54.59 -16.69 10.78
CA ASN A 981 -55.45 -17.82 10.47
C ASN A 981 -55.08 -18.43 9.10
N LEU A 982 -54.40 -19.59 9.14
CA LEU A 982 -53.94 -20.29 7.94
C LEU A 982 -55.10 -20.80 7.09
N TYR A 983 -56.18 -21.28 7.70
CA TYR A 983 -57.35 -21.76 6.97
C TYR A 983 -57.89 -20.69 6.02
N THR A 984 -58.07 -19.46 6.51
CA THR A 984 -58.54 -18.35 5.69
C THR A 984 -57.48 -17.88 4.70
N ARG A 985 -56.20 -17.79 5.11
CA ARG A 985 -55.13 -17.27 4.23
C ARG A 985 -54.75 -18.19 3.09
N LEU A 986 -54.92 -19.49 3.27
CA LEU A 986 -54.76 -20.49 2.21
C LEU A 986 -55.95 -20.55 1.25
N GLY A 987 -56.98 -19.71 1.43
CA GLY A 987 -58.15 -19.71 0.56
C GLY A 987 -59.17 -20.80 0.90
N GLU A 988 -59.21 -21.24 2.16
CA GLU A 988 -60.13 -22.27 2.66
C GLU A 988 -59.98 -23.60 1.90
N LEU A 989 -61.08 -24.22 1.49
CA LEU A 989 -61.05 -25.50 0.78
C LEU A 989 -60.77 -25.30 -0.72
N PRO A 990 -59.95 -26.18 -1.34
CA PRO A 990 -59.35 -27.39 -0.76
C PRO A 990 -57.98 -27.16 -0.10
N ASP A 991 -57.36 -26.00 -0.31
CA ASP A 991 -55.93 -25.77 -0.06
C ASP A 991 -55.55 -25.80 1.44
N ALA A 992 -56.45 -25.39 2.33
CA ALA A 992 -56.24 -25.47 3.78
C ALA A 992 -56.30 -26.89 4.37
N ARG A 993 -56.65 -27.90 3.54
CA ARG A 993 -56.78 -29.31 3.97
C ARG A 993 -55.89 -30.30 3.21
N LYS A 994 -54.90 -29.79 2.49
CA LYS A 994 -53.90 -30.61 1.82
C LYS A 994 -52.80 -31.03 2.79
N ASP A 995 -52.34 -32.27 2.64
CA ASP A 995 -51.54 -32.99 3.65
C ASP A 995 -50.13 -32.40 3.89
N ILE A 996 -49.62 -31.53 3.02
CA ILE A 996 -48.30 -30.89 3.14
C ILE A 996 -48.45 -29.38 3.05
N LEU A 997 -47.71 -28.66 3.91
CA LEU A 997 -47.53 -27.21 3.89
C LEU A 997 -46.05 -26.87 3.80
N GLU A 998 -45.63 -26.12 2.78
CA GLU A 998 -44.30 -25.49 2.73
C GLU A 998 -44.45 -24.03 3.13
N LEU A 999 -43.84 -23.66 4.27
CA LEU A 999 -43.69 -22.29 4.73
C LEU A 999 -42.41 -21.70 4.11
N THR A 1000 -42.54 -20.59 3.40
CA THR A 1000 -41.45 -19.81 2.85
C THR A 1000 -41.32 -18.49 3.60
N MET A 1001 -40.14 -18.21 4.13
CA MET A 1001 -39.78 -16.98 4.82
C MET A 1001 -38.76 -16.24 3.95
N THR A 1002 -39.19 -15.16 3.30
CA THR A 1002 -38.31 -14.29 2.51
C THR A 1002 -37.84 -13.15 3.39
N MET A 1003 -36.54 -13.11 3.68
CA MET A 1003 -35.88 -12.08 4.47
C MET A 1003 -35.36 -10.99 3.52
N ASN A 1004 -35.94 -9.79 3.61
CA ASN A 1004 -35.56 -8.63 2.80
C ASN A 1004 -34.69 -7.68 3.64
N PRO A 1005 -33.50 -7.31 3.13
CA PRO A 1005 -32.63 -6.32 3.77
C PRO A 1005 -33.24 -4.91 3.74
N SER A 1006 -32.59 -3.96 4.40
CA SER A 1006 -32.94 -2.55 4.27
C SER A 1006 -32.66 -2.05 2.85
N SER A 1007 -33.30 -0.97 2.42
CA SER A 1007 -33.12 -0.44 1.05
C SER A 1007 -31.70 0.06 0.75
N ASP A 1008 -30.91 0.36 1.79
CA ASP A 1008 -29.49 0.69 1.70
C ASP A 1008 -28.58 -0.55 1.79
N LEU A 1009 -29.16 -1.75 1.95
CA LEU A 1009 -28.49 -3.04 2.11
C LEU A 1009 -27.60 -3.17 3.35
N LEU A 1010 -27.71 -2.25 4.32
CA LEU A 1010 -26.84 -2.17 5.52
C LEU A 1010 -27.40 -2.87 6.76
N SER A 1011 -28.65 -3.35 6.71
CA SER A 1011 -29.30 -4.03 7.83
C SER A 1011 -30.04 -5.27 7.33
N ALA A 1012 -30.03 -6.32 8.14
CA ALA A 1012 -30.77 -7.55 7.90
C ALA A 1012 -31.85 -7.76 8.97
N PRO A 1013 -32.99 -8.38 8.62
CA PRO A 1013 -33.93 -8.88 9.60
C PRO A 1013 -33.42 -10.20 10.21
N THR A 1014 -33.82 -10.48 11.44
CA THR A 1014 -33.55 -11.73 12.15
C THR A 1014 -34.86 -12.40 12.53
N ILE A 1015 -34.98 -13.70 12.28
CA ILE A 1015 -36.10 -14.54 12.72
C ILE A 1015 -35.67 -15.28 13.99
N HIS A 1016 -36.34 -14.98 15.10
CA HIS A 1016 -36.02 -15.55 16.41
C HIS A 1016 -36.84 -16.80 16.72
N ASN A 1017 -38.10 -16.87 16.27
CA ASN A 1017 -39.01 -17.99 16.50
C ASN A 1017 -40.19 -17.93 15.50
N TRP A 1018 -40.74 -19.08 15.11
CA TRP A 1018 -42.06 -19.16 14.49
C TRP A 1018 -42.79 -20.44 14.90
N GLU A 1019 -44.13 -20.42 14.80
CA GLU A 1019 -44.95 -21.60 15.12
C GLU A 1019 -46.11 -21.76 14.13
N VAL A 1020 -46.34 -23.02 13.74
CA VAL A 1020 -47.45 -23.46 12.87
C VAL A 1020 -48.29 -24.49 13.64
N THR A 1021 -49.62 -24.36 13.57
CA THR A 1021 -50.56 -25.32 14.19
C THR A 1021 -51.47 -25.96 13.16
N TYR A 1022 -51.96 -27.16 13.44
CA TYR A 1022 -53.03 -27.79 12.67
C TYR A 1022 -53.88 -28.73 13.53
N SER A 1023 -55.07 -29.07 13.03
CA SER A 1023 -55.95 -30.08 13.60
C SER A 1023 -56.41 -31.09 12.54
N CYS A 1024 -56.95 -32.23 12.97
CA CYS A 1024 -57.47 -33.27 12.08
C CYS A 1024 -58.98 -33.45 12.27
N PRO A 1025 -59.82 -32.49 11.82
CA PRO A 1025 -61.25 -32.67 11.88
C PRO A 1025 -61.68 -33.85 10.98
N TYR A 1026 -62.54 -34.72 11.51
CA TYR A 1026 -63.27 -35.68 10.69
C TYR A 1026 -64.10 -34.92 9.66
N SER A 1027 -64.07 -35.35 8.40
CA SER A 1027 -65.03 -34.84 7.43
C SER A 1027 -66.43 -35.29 7.86
N GLU A 1028 -67.37 -34.37 8.01
CA GLU A 1028 -68.79 -34.74 7.96
C GLU A 1028 -69.15 -35.36 6.60
#